data_AF-A0A971U5B3-F1
#
_entry.id   AF-A0A971U5B3-F1
#
_cell.length_a   1.000
_cell.length_b   1.000
_cell.length_c   1.000
_cell.angle_alpha   90.00
_cell.angle_beta   90.00
_cell.angle_gamma   90.00
#
_symmetry.space_group_name_H-M   'P 1'
#
loop_
_entity.id
_entity.type
_entity.pdbx_description
1 polymer ?
#
loop_
_entity_poly.entity_id
_entity_poly.type
_entity_poly.pdbx_seq_one_letter_code
_entity_poly.pdbx_strand_id
1 'polypeptide(L)'
;MLAISRISSGALDYPPSHQWANRPLSYVFTNMVLWGLGLPLGVTVWAGWAGMLWQLVRQKRVSHLLPWVWMTLTFVYHSTQFVKPVRYLLPIYPTMALIAGWCLVRMWERAQRCRRVEIRSLASALLGIVVLGTALWAFAFTGIYTRPVTRIEASRWMYENIPAGSRVTYEYWDDALPLNVDGKLGSEIFEGVRTEPYWEDIPEKREKLYQWLEQADYIVFSSNRLYGSIPRLRTRFPMTTRYYEAVFSGELGFELIQTFTSRPQLLGIEITDDNADESFTVYDHPRVSIFRKRADFDIQKAHALFDPIDLEHVVQIRPKQVATAPNELMLSPEALRTQRQGGTWSELFHRDGLTNRLPVPVWCLLITLLGWASFGLVWPALVRMPDSGLGLARTLGTLLFGYLSWLAASTDLLPFERSSLALILVAIVGAGAAAAWFRRGDLLRLLRERWRWLVASEVLFSVAFLAMLAVRWANPDLWHPAMGGEKPMDFAYLNAIIKSTTFPPYDPWYSGGYLNYYYFGWVPIAALIKFTGIIPAKGYNLALATLFACLLSGAASVTATLVRGEPQEHGQWLPRRLRWGILGGLLVTVAGNLGEVELLWRGLVEAGRRVADPGALGQLGDALRGAGALLKGQTTLAFRPEWWYWNASRMMSHGEINEFPFFSYLYADLHAHVMAMPILVLVIGLACVLALAHNPQRRSEARLQMNGWGTHATQILLLSLGLGASWCANAWDLPTGLALAAVALALGSRARNEAWNTAALARVGLQILCVAVLARVLYAPFHAHYGTAYTSVALWKGERSAPGDLIGIYLPFLFVLVTYLAGTGGKALARTPWWRALALRLEVGHRHTRAWHLRRALVHYPSILYGLVWVAIGVAGLVLLVLMLEGESYSAALAILLVMVAAGLLRSRLGTQEQLILLFIGAGLALTLGVEWVVLQGDIGRMNTVFKFSLQVWILWGMASAAALSWMLPSNPSARQGVVQRRWWRTALVLLAVGMFSYPLLATPAKMNDRMAQEAPHGLDGSAYMDLATYHDRDRELDLGHDAAAIRWLQEHVAGSPVIVEANTPLYRWGGRVSVNTGLPSVIGW
;
A
#
# COMPACT_ATOMS: atom_id res chain seq x y z
N MET A 1 -24.73 -14.61 13.83
CA MET A 1 -23.83 -13.43 13.88
C MET A 1 -22.95 -13.27 12.63
N LEU A 2 -22.25 -14.32 12.16
CA LEU A 2 -21.39 -14.24 10.96
C LEU A 2 -22.11 -13.77 9.68
N ALA A 3 -23.32 -14.25 9.40
CA ALA A 3 -24.10 -13.83 8.24
C ALA A 3 -24.48 -12.33 8.27
N ILE A 4 -24.93 -11.83 9.43
CA ILE A 4 -25.28 -10.41 9.62
C ILE A 4 -24.06 -9.51 9.41
N SER A 5 -22.90 -9.90 9.94
CA SER A 5 -21.64 -9.18 9.71
C SER A 5 -21.25 -9.14 8.23
N ARG A 6 -21.44 -10.25 7.50
CA ARG A 6 -21.19 -10.31 6.04
C ARG A 6 -22.15 -9.43 5.24
N ILE A 7 -23.42 -9.33 5.63
CA ILE A 7 -24.40 -8.43 5.01
C ILE A 7 -24.02 -6.97 5.30
N SER A 8 -23.75 -6.62 6.56
CA SER A 8 -23.40 -5.26 6.97
C SER A 8 -22.10 -4.76 6.32
N SER A 9 -21.17 -5.66 6.02
CA SER A 9 -19.89 -5.35 5.37
C SER A 9 -19.94 -5.37 3.85
N GLY A 10 -21.08 -5.72 3.25
CA GLY A 10 -21.26 -5.89 1.80
C GLY A 10 -20.51 -7.09 1.21
N ALA A 11 -20.09 -8.04 2.06
CA ALA A 11 -19.37 -9.23 1.64
C ALA A 11 -20.31 -10.31 1.06
N LEU A 12 -21.53 -10.38 1.58
CA LEU A 12 -22.62 -11.17 1.01
C LEU A 12 -23.42 -10.28 0.07
N ASP A 13 -23.67 -10.79 -1.14
CA ASP A 13 -24.59 -10.13 -2.07
C ASP A 13 -26.03 -10.42 -1.66
N TYR A 14 -26.81 -9.35 -1.47
CA TYR A 14 -28.16 -9.39 -0.94
C TYR A 14 -28.94 -8.19 -1.49
N PRO A 15 -30.17 -8.31 -2.04
CA PRO A 15 -30.80 -7.22 -2.79
C PRO A 15 -30.95 -5.89 -2.02
N PRO A 16 -31.37 -5.86 -0.73
CA PRO A 16 -31.36 -4.64 0.08
C PRO A 16 -29.99 -3.97 0.23
N SER A 17 -28.89 -4.67 -0.05
CA SER A 17 -27.54 -4.11 0.00
C SER A 17 -27.16 -3.29 -1.25
N HIS A 18 -27.89 -3.45 -2.37
CA HIS A 18 -27.61 -2.82 -3.66
C HIS A 18 -27.70 -1.29 -3.60
N GLN A 19 -28.61 -0.74 -2.78
CA GLN A 19 -28.77 0.70 -2.57
C GLN A 19 -27.51 1.42 -2.03
N TRP A 20 -26.61 0.67 -1.38
CA TRP A 20 -25.38 1.20 -0.79
C TRP A 20 -24.23 1.28 -1.81
N ALA A 21 -24.41 0.69 -2.99
CA ALA A 21 -23.44 0.77 -4.07
C ALA A 21 -23.18 2.22 -4.46
N ASN A 22 -21.88 2.57 -4.57
CA ASN A 22 -21.41 3.89 -4.99
C ASN A 22 -22.01 5.08 -4.18
N ARG A 23 -22.21 4.91 -2.87
CA ARG A 23 -22.63 6.00 -1.97
C ARG A 23 -21.39 6.74 -1.41
N PRO A 24 -21.29 8.08 -1.57
CA PRO A 24 -20.14 8.83 -1.07
C PRO A 24 -20.09 8.87 0.47
N LEU A 25 -18.92 9.18 1.03
CA LEU A 25 -18.76 9.38 2.49
C LEU A 25 -19.64 10.52 3.03
N SER A 26 -19.98 11.51 2.18
CA SER A 26 -20.88 12.62 2.52
C SER A 26 -22.36 12.21 2.58
N TYR A 27 -22.74 11.01 2.13
CA TYR A 27 -24.14 10.59 2.07
C TYR A 27 -24.87 10.74 3.43
N VAL A 28 -24.25 10.26 4.50
CA VAL A 28 -24.81 10.33 5.86
C VAL A 28 -24.89 11.78 6.33
N PHE A 29 -23.85 12.59 6.05
CA PHE A 29 -23.84 14.02 6.36
C PHE A 29 -25.03 14.74 5.70
N THR A 30 -25.18 14.56 4.38
CA THR A 30 -26.20 15.23 3.59
C THR A 30 -27.60 14.86 4.07
N ASN A 31 -27.91 13.58 4.22
CA ASN A 31 -29.25 13.17 4.65
C ASN A 31 -29.54 13.56 6.10
N MET A 32 -28.55 13.51 6.99
CA MET A 32 -28.72 13.95 8.36
C MET A 32 -28.98 15.46 8.45
N VAL A 33 -28.24 16.30 7.71
CA VAL A 33 -28.37 17.76 7.76
C VAL A 33 -29.64 18.23 7.05
N LEU A 34 -29.95 17.68 5.88
CA LEU A 34 -31.11 18.10 5.09
C LEU A 34 -32.42 17.55 5.65
N TRP A 35 -32.47 16.25 5.94
CA TRP A 35 -33.72 15.54 6.22
C TRP A 35 -33.85 15.13 7.70
N GLY A 36 -32.79 14.61 8.31
CA GLY A 36 -32.83 14.13 9.69
C GLY A 36 -33.06 15.24 10.72
N LEU A 37 -32.17 16.24 10.77
CA LEU A 37 -32.24 17.37 11.69
C LEU A 37 -33.01 18.58 11.13
N GLY A 38 -33.14 18.64 9.81
CA GLY A 38 -33.53 19.84 9.07
C GLY A 38 -32.38 20.86 8.98
N LEU A 39 -32.37 21.64 7.89
CA LEU A 39 -31.27 22.54 7.55
C LEU A 39 -30.87 23.52 8.68
N PRO A 40 -31.81 24.19 9.39
CA PRO A 40 -31.45 25.16 10.43
C PRO A 40 -30.70 24.54 11.62
N LEU A 41 -31.18 23.39 12.11
CA LEU A 41 -30.53 22.67 13.21
C LEU A 41 -29.23 22.04 12.73
N GLY A 42 -29.26 21.35 11.58
CA GLY A 42 -28.11 20.64 11.02
C GLY A 42 -26.90 21.55 10.83
N VAL A 43 -27.08 22.74 10.23
CA VAL A 43 -25.98 23.71 10.06
C VAL A 43 -25.46 24.20 11.41
N THR A 44 -26.36 24.47 12.36
CA THR A 44 -26.00 24.96 13.70
C THR A 44 -25.20 23.92 14.49
N VAL A 45 -25.54 22.63 14.37
CA VAL A 45 -24.79 21.52 14.98
C VAL A 45 -23.34 21.53 14.51
N TRP A 46 -23.10 21.62 13.19
CA TRP A 46 -21.75 21.58 12.63
C TRP A 46 -20.96 22.87 12.91
N ALA A 47 -21.62 24.02 12.93
CA ALA A 47 -21.01 25.26 13.41
C ALA A 47 -20.59 25.16 14.89
N GLY A 48 -21.45 24.59 15.73
CA GLY A 48 -21.16 24.30 17.13
C GLY A 48 -19.99 23.34 17.30
N TRP A 49 -19.98 22.25 16.54
CA TRP A 49 -18.89 21.27 16.52
C TRP A 49 -17.54 21.91 16.16
N ALA A 50 -17.50 22.76 15.13
CA ALA A 50 -16.30 23.50 14.74
C ALA A 50 -15.87 24.52 15.81
N GLY A 51 -16.83 25.21 16.42
CA GLY A 51 -16.59 26.14 17.52
C GLY A 51 -16.03 25.47 18.77
N MET A 52 -16.53 24.27 19.10
CA MET A 52 -16.00 23.44 20.19
C MET A 52 -14.57 22.98 19.91
N LEU A 53 -14.28 22.51 18.69
CA LEU A 53 -12.92 22.16 18.28
C LEU A 53 -11.97 23.35 18.39
N TRP A 54 -12.39 24.52 17.94
CA TRP A 54 -11.61 25.75 18.06
C TRP A 54 -11.33 26.10 19.53
N GLN A 55 -12.31 26.01 20.43
CA GLN A 55 -12.09 26.22 21.87
C GLN A 55 -11.22 25.14 22.51
N LEU A 56 -11.31 23.89 22.06
CA LEU A 56 -10.44 22.80 22.51
C LEU A 56 -8.98 23.08 22.13
N VAL A 57 -8.73 23.42 20.87
CA VAL A 57 -7.37 23.59 20.34
C VAL A 57 -6.74 24.92 20.77
N ARG A 58 -7.48 26.03 20.66
CA ARG A 58 -6.95 27.38 20.94
C ARG A 58 -7.09 27.79 22.40
N GLN A 59 -8.19 27.43 23.05
CA GLN A 59 -8.50 27.86 24.43
C GLN A 59 -8.31 26.77 25.48
N LYS A 60 -7.95 25.54 25.07
CA LYS A 60 -7.72 24.38 25.95
C LYS A 60 -8.90 24.05 26.86
N ARG A 61 -10.13 24.28 26.41
CA ARG A 61 -11.35 23.99 27.19
C ARG A 61 -11.73 22.51 27.10
N VAL A 62 -11.18 21.71 28.01
CA VAL A 62 -11.33 20.24 28.04
C VAL A 62 -12.79 19.79 28.25
N SER A 63 -13.67 20.65 28.78
CA SER A 63 -15.10 20.34 28.95
C SER A 63 -15.82 19.91 27.66
N HIS A 64 -15.34 20.37 26.50
CA HIS A 64 -15.92 20.01 25.21
C HIS A 64 -15.41 18.67 24.67
N LEU A 65 -14.36 18.09 25.27
CA LEU A 65 -13.67 16.93 24.73
C LEU A 65 -14.62 15.73 24.60
N LEU A 66 -15.37 15.43 25.66
CA LEU A 66 -16.29 14.28 25.67
C LEU A 66 -17.40 14.38 24.60
N PRO A 67 -18.23 15.44 24.55
CA PRO A 67 -19.28 15.53 23.53
C PRO A 67 -18.71 15.61 22.11
N TRP A 68 -17.55 16.29 21.93
CA TRP A 68 -16.90 16.39 20.64
C TRP A 68 -16.38 15.03 20.16
N VAL A 69 -15.69 14.27 21.03
CA VAL A 69 -15.16 12.94 20.72
C VAL A 69 -16.30 11.95 20.46
N TRP A 70 -17.34 11.92 21.31
CA TRP A 70 -18.49 11.02 21.13
C TRP A 70 -19.20 11.26 19.79
N MET A 71 -19.55 12.52 19.48
CA MET A 71 -20.18 12.87 18.20
C MET A 71 -19.25 12.51 17.03
N THR A 72 -17.98 12.89 17.10
CA THR A 72 -17.03 12.70 15.97
C THR A 72 -16.78 11.23 15.70
N LEU A 73 -16.47 10.43 16.72
CA LEU A 73 -16.18 9.01 16.54
C LEU A 73 -17.39 8.24 16.01
N THR A 74 -18.57 8.44 16.59
CA THR A 74 -19.78 7.75 16.16
C THR A 74 -20.19 8.15 14.75
N PHE A 75 -20.11 9.45 14.42
CA PHE A 75 -20.40 9.93 13.07
C PHE A 75 -19.42 9.37 12.04
N VAL A 76 -18.11 9.42 12.32
CA VAL A 76 -17.07 8.89 11.42
C VAL A 76 -17.21 7.37 11.27
N TYR A 77 -17.44 6.64 12.36
CA TYR A 77 -17.63 5.21 12.34
C TYR A 77 -18.78 4.78 11.42
N HIS A 78 -19.97 5.35 11.59
CA HIS A 78 -21.12 5.01 10.75
C HIS A 78 -21.00 5.52 9.30
N SER A 79 -20.41 6.70 9.09
CA SER A 79 -20.24 7.26 7.74
C SER A 79 -19.26 6.46 6.87
N THR A 80 -18.37 5.70 7.51
CA THR A 80 -17.33 4.86 6.85
C THR A 80 -17.74 3.41 6.62
N GLN A 81 -18.85 2.93 7.21
CA GLN A 81 -19.35 1.57 6.95
C GLN A 81 -19.86 1.40 5.51
N PHE A 82 -20.08 0.17 5.06
CA PHE A 82 -20.74 -0.09 3.77
C PHE A 82 -22.25 0.20 3.87
N VAL A 83 -22.95 -0.49 4.78
CA VAL A 83 -24.33 -0.19 5.14
C VAL A 83 -24.36 1.01 6.08
N LYS A 84 -25.01 2.10 5.66
CA LYS A 84 -24.95 3.40 6.36
C LYS A 84 -26.28 4.17 6.42
N PRO A 85 -27.38 3.55 6.91
CA PRO A 85 -28.65 4.23 7.04
C PRO A 85 -28.58 5.32 8.11
N VAL A 86 -29.27 6.44 7.88
CA VAL A 86 -29.21 7.62 8.76
C VAL A 86 -29.71 7.32 10.17
N ARG A 87 -30.65 6.37 10.33
CA ARG A 87 -31.17 5.92 11.63
C ARG A 87 -30.10 5.37 12.58
N TYR A 88 -28.94 4.94 12.08
CA TYR A 88 -27.83 4.52 12.96
C TYR A 88 -27.16 5.69 13.68
N LEU A 89 -27.45 6.93 13.28
CA LEU A 89 -27.01 8.13 14.01
C LEU A 89 -27.92 8.52 15.18
N LEU A 90 -29.05 7.85 15.40
CA LEU A 90 -29.95 8.17 16.52
C LEU A 90 -29.23 8.37 17.88
N PRO A 91 -28.21 7.57 18.26
CA PRO A 91 -27.49 7.78 19.53
C PRO A 91 -26.77 9.12 19.68
N ILE A 92 -26.48 9.85 18.59
CA ILE A 92 -25.80 11.15 18.63
C ILE A 92 -26.74 12.35 18.44
N TYR A 93 -28.01 12.16 18.07
CA TYR A 93 -28.97 13.26 17.92
C TYR A 93 -29.14 14.09 19.20
N PRO A 94 -29.23 13.50 20.41
CA PRO A 94 -29.26 14.27 21.66
C PRO A 94 -27.99 15.10 21.87
N THR A 95 -26.82 14.53 21.55
CA THR A 95 -25.53 15.26 21.67
C THR A 95 -25.45 16.40 20.67
N MET A 96 -25.93 16.19 19.45
CA MET A 96 -26.02 17.22 18.42
C MET A 96 -26.91 18.38 18.87
N ALA A 97 -28.09 18.09 19.40
CA ALA A 97 -28.98 19.11 19.95
C ALA A 97 -28.30 19.93 21.08
N LEU A 98 -27.56 19.27 21.97
CA LEU A 98 -26.78 19.94 23.01
C LEU A 98 -25.68 20.86 22.42
N ILE A 99 -24.97 20.40 21.39
CA ILE A 99 -23.92 21.18 20.71
C ILE A 99 -24.52 22.40 20.01
N ALA A 100 -25.65 22.24 19.33
CA ALA A 100 -26.36 23.35 18.70
C ALA A 100 -26.86 24.36 19.74
N GLY A 101 -27.52 23.88 20.81
CA GLY A 101 -27.97 24.73 21.92
C GLY A 101 -26.82 25.51 22.56
N TRP A 102 -25.69 24.85 22.82
CA TRP A 102 -24.48 25.51 23.28
C TRP A 102 -23.98 26.59 22.31
N CYS A 103 -23.96 26.30 21.00
CA CYS A 103 -23.50 27.25 19.98
C CYS A 103 -24.35 28.52 19.98
N LEU A 104 -25.67 28.34 19.97
CA LEU A 104 -26.65 29.42 19.99
C LEU A 104 -26.55 30.28 21.25
N VAL A 105 -26.50 29.65 22.43
CA VAL A 105 -26.35 30.36 23.71
C VAL A 105 -25.04 31.15 23.74
N ARG A 106 -23.93 30.57 23.26
CA ARG A 106 -22.64 31.27 23.19
C ARG A 106 -22.64 32.44 22.22
N MET A 107 -23.28 32.30 21.07
CA MET A 107 -23.44 33.39 20.12
C MET A 107 -24.26 34.53 20.72
N TRP A 108 -25.38 34.19 21.38
CA TRP A 108 -26.23 35.14 22.07
C TRP A 108 -25.48 35.88 23.19
N GLU A 109 -24.84 35.17 24.12
CA GLU A 109 -24.07 35.77 25.21
C GLU A 109 -22.98 36.74 24.70
N ARG A 110 -22.30 36.37 23.62
CA ARG A 110 -21.25 37.19 23.03
C ARG A 110 -21.81 38.44 22.35
N ALA A 111 -22.94 38.30 21.65
CA ALA A 111 -23.63 39.42 21.02
C ALA A 111 -24.15 40.43 22.05
N GLN A 112 -24.68 39.97 23.19
CA GLN A 112 -25.13 40.86 24.28
C GLN A 112 -24.00 41.71 24.86
N ARG A 113 -22.76 41.18 24.88
CA ARG A 113 -21.57 41.94 25.31
C ARG A 113 -21.07 42.96 24.28
N CYS A 114 -21.50 42.86 23.01
CA CYS A 114 -21.17 43.84 21.98
C CYS A 114 -22.02 45.11 22.15
N ARG A 115 -21.42 46.31 21.99
CA ARG A 115 -22.14 47.59 22.06
C ARG A 115 -22.98 47.91 20.82
N ARG A 116 -22.76 47.21 19.69
CA ARG A 116 -23.49 47.43 18.43
C ARG A 116 -24.85 46.72 18.46
N VAL A 117 -25.93 47.49 18.32
CA VAL A 117 -27.32 46.99 18.32
C VAL A 117 -27.59 46.01 17.16
N GLU A 118 -26.96 46.23 16.01
CA GLU A 118 -27.06 45.37 14.83
C GLU A 118 -26.62 43.92 15.12
N ILE A 119 -25.52 43.73 15.86
CA ILE A 119 -24.99 42.40 16.19
C ILE A 119 -25.92 41.65 17.16
N ARG A 120 -26.53 42.37 18.11
CA ARG A 120 -27.53 41.81 19.03
C ARG A 120 -28.79 41.39 18.28
N SER A 121 -29.26 42.24 17.38
CA SER A 121 -30.44 41.99 16.54
C SER A 121 -30.20 40.79 15.61
N LEU A 122 -29.01 40.71 15.00
CA LEU A 122 -28.62 39.58 14.14
C LEU A 122 -28.53 38.27 14.93
N ALA A 123 -27.92 38.27 16.11
CA ALA A 123 -27.85 37.07 16.95
C ALA A 123 -29.24 36.62 17.43
N SER A 124 -30.13 37.57 17.71
CA SER A 124 -31.53 37.29 18.05
C SER A 124 -32.31 36.71 16.88
N ALA A 125 -32.15 37.31 15.70
CA ALA A 125 -32.75 36.82 14.48
C ALA A 125 -32.25 35.41 14.14
N LEU A 126 -30.94 35.15 14.25
CA LEU A 126 -30.38 33.81 14.01
C LEU A 126 -30.89 32.78 15.01
N LEU A 127 -30.97 33.11 16.30
CA LEU A 127 -31.57 32.24 17.31
C LEU A 127 -33.03 31.92 16.97
N GLY A 128 -33.81 32.95 16.62
CA GLY A 128 -35.20 32.82 16.20
C GLY A 128 -35.35 31.95 14.95
N ILE A 129 -34.51 32.19 13.92
CA ILE A 129 -34.51 31.41 12.67
C ILE A 129 -34.21 29.94 12.94
N VAL A 130 -33.23 29.62 13.80
CA VAL A 130 -32.89 28.23 14.09
C VAL A 130 -34.01 27.57 14.88
N VAL A 131 -34.47 28.18 15.97
CA VAL A 131 -35.53 27.58 16.81
C VAL A 131 -36.84 27.43 16.04
N LEU A 132 -37.30 28.51 15.39
CA LEU A 132 -38.52 28.50 14.61
C LEU A 132 -38.37 27.57 13.40
N GLY A 133 -37.27 27.65 12.66
CA GLY A 133 -37.02 26.79 11.50
C GLY A 133 -36.98 25.31 11.86
N THR A 134 -36.39 24.94 12.99
CA THR A 134 -36.41 23.56 13.50
C THR A 134 -37.82 23.13 13.91
N ALA A 135 -38.59 23.99 14.57
CA ALA A 135 -39.97 23.70 14.94
C ALA A 135 -40.87 23.54 13.71
N LEU A 136 -40.70 24.42 12.70
CA LEU A 136 -41.43 24.35 11.44
C LEU A 136 -41.09 23.08 10.65
N TRP A 137 -39.82 22.67 10.61
CA TRP A 137 -39.42 21.39 10.00
C TRP A 137 -40.05 20.20 10.74
N ALA A 138 -39.96 20.18 12.07
CA ALA A 138 -40.56 19.11 12.88
C ALA A 138 -42.08 19.04 12.69
N PHE A 139 -42.77 20.17 12.63
CA PHE A 139 -44.20 20.24 12.34
C PHE A 139 -44.53 19.73 10.93
N ALA A 140 -43.77 20.18 9.92
CA ALA A 140 -43.96 19.74 8.54
C ALA A 140 -43.75 18.23 8.38
N PHE A 141 -42.71 17.68 9.01
CA PHE A 141 -42.40 16.26 8.97
C PHE A 141 -43.41 15.42 9.74
N THR A 142 -43.75 15.78 10.97
CA THR A 142 -44.75 15.02 11.75
C THR A 142 -46.16 15.08 11.14
N GLY A 143 -46.46 16.12 10.37
CA GLY A 143 -47.70 16.23 9.61
C GLY A 143 -47.95 15.07 8.65
N ILE A 144 -46.91 14.36 8.18
CA ILE A 144 -47.08 13.20 7.29
C ILE A 144 -47.95 12.10 7.93
N TYR A 145 -47.83 11.91 9.25
CA TYR A 145 -48.55 10.86 9.99
C TYR A 145 -50.01 11.20 10.28
N THR A 146 -50.46 12.42 9.93
CA THR A 146 -51.89 12.80 10.02
C THR A 146 -52.68 12.37 8.78
N ARG A 147 -51.98 11.94 7.72
CA ARG A 147 -52.57 11.46 6.46
C ARG A 147 -52.46 9.94 6.39
N PRO A 148 -53.36 9.27 5.66
CA PRO A 148 -53.21 7.85 5.37
C PRO A 148 -51.88 7.56 4.66
N VAL A 149 -51.35 6.34 4.84
CA VAL A 149 -50.18 5.88 4.09
C VAL A 149 -50.52 5.85 2.60
N THR A 150 -49.63 6.37 1.75
CA THR A 150 -49.84 6.48 0.30
C THR A 150 -50.21 5.16 -0.38
N ARG A 151 -49.69 4.03 0.12
CA ARG A 151 -50.07 2.68 -0.35
C ARG A 151 -51.55 2.37 -0.12
N ILE A 152 -52.14 2.81 1.00
CA ILE A 152 -53.57 2.65 1.30
C ILE A 152 -54.40 3.53 0.36
N GLU A 153 -54.01 4.80 0.18
CA GLU A 153 -54.70 5.73 -0.73
C GLU A 153 -54.65 5.22 -2.19
N ALA A 154 -53.48 4.77 -2.63
CA ALA A 154 -53.31 4.15 -3.94
C ALA A 154 -54.21 2.93 -4.09
N SER A 155 -54.29 2.06 -3.08
CA SER A 155 -55.13 0.85 -3.13
C SER A 155 -56.62 1.20 -3.25
N ARG A 156 -57.11 2.16 -2.46
CA ARG A 156 -58.49 2.66 -2.55
C ARG A 156 -58.79 3.23 -3.94
N TRP A 157 -57.89 4.07 -4.45
CA TRP A 157 -58.02 4.64 -5.77
C TRP A 157 -58.01 3.58 -6.87
N MET A 158 -57.15 2.55 -6.77
CA MET A 158 -57.12 1.43 -7.70
C MET A 158 -58.45 0.67 -7.71
N TYR A 159 -59.03 0.39 -6.54
CA TYR A 159 -60.33 -0.28 -6.44
C TYR A 159 -61.51 0.52 -7.02
N GLU A 160 -61.36 1.83 -7.19
CA GLU A 160 -62.38 2.72 -7.73
C GLU A 160 -62.18 3.02 -9.22
N ASN A 161 -60.93 3.04 -9.70
CA ASN A 161 -60.57 3.59 -11.01
C ASN A 161 -59.98 2.56 -11.99
N ILE A 162 -59.45 1.43 -11.51
CA ILE A 162 -58.91 0.37 -12.36
C ILE A 162 -60.01 -0.68 -12.60
N PRO A 163 -60.29 -1.08 -13.86
CA PRO A 163 -61.29 -2.11 -14.14
C PRO A 163 -60.97 -3.46 -13.47
N ALA A 164 -61.96 -4.12 -12.89
CA ALA A 164 -61.81 -5.47 -12.36
C ALA A 164 -61.36 -6.44 -13.46
N GLY A 165 -60.48 -7.39 -13.11
CA GLY A 165 -59.83 -8.30 -14.06
C GLY A 165 -58.61 -7.71 -14.78
N SER A 166 -58.26 -6.43 -14.56
CA SER A 166 -57.03 -5.85 -15.13
C SER A 166 -55.78 -6.55 -14.58
N ARG A 167 -54.75 -6.67 -15.42
CA ARG A 167 -53.46 -7.24 -15.05
C ARG A 167 -52.53 -6.14 -14.52
N VAL A 168 -52.19 -6.20 -13.25
CA VAL A 168 -51.43 -5.16 -12.54
C VAL A 168 -50.08 -5.71 -12.09
N THR A 169 -48.99 -5.01 -12.40
CA THR A 169 -47.66 -5.49 -11.98
C THR A 169 -47.39 -5.24 -10.50
N TYR A 170 -46.58 -6.11 -9.90
CA TYR A 170 -45.91 -5.82 -8.62
C TYR A 170 -44.48 -6.37 -8.62
N GLU A 171 -43.57 -5.63 -8.00
CA GLU A 171 -42.15 -5.97 -7.98
C GLU A 171 -41.81 -6.87 -6.79
N TYR A 172 -41.23 -8.04 -7.06
CA TYR A 172 -40.66 -8.87 -6.01
C TYR A 172 -39.55 -8.08 -5.29
N TRP A 173 -39.64 -7.99 -3.95
CA TRP A 173 -38.87 -7.13 -3.03
C TRP A 173 -39.48 -5.77 -2.66
N ASP A 174 -40.64 -5.39 -3.20
CA ASP A 174 -41.46 -4.27 -2.69
C ASP A 174 -42.86 -4.73 -2.26
N ASP A 175 -43.64 -3.84 -1.66
CA ASP A 175 -45.02 -4.11 -1.26
C ASP A 175 -45.94 -4.18 -2.49
N ALA A 176 -46.61 -5.32 -2.68
CA ALA A 176 -47.58 -5.49 -3.75
C ALA A 176 -48.82 -4.61 -3.54
N LEU A 177 -49.27 -3.94 -4.61
CA LEU A 177 -50.48 -3.12 -4.61
C LEU A 177 -51.52 -3.69 -5.58
N PRO A 178 -52.82 -3.60 -5.25
CA PRO A 178 -53.37 -2.93 -4.07
C PRO A 178 -53.27 -3.79 -2.79
N LEU A 179 -53.22 -3.12 -1.63
CA LEU A 179 -53.33 -3.72 -0.30
C LEU A 179 -54.77 -4.14 0.00
N ASN A 180 -54.92 -5.17 0.84
CA ASN A 180 -56.24 -5.60 1.34
C ASN A 180 -56.77 -4.59 2.37
N VAL A 181 -57.62 -3.67 1.92
CA VAL A 181 -58.20 -2.59 2.73
C VAL A 181 -59.71 -2.47 2.50
N ASP A 182 -60.43 -1.98 3.50
CA ASP A 182 -61.88 -1.73 3.45
C ASP A 182 -62.72 -2.96 3.03
N GLY A 183 -62.26 -4.17 3.40
CA GLY A 183 -62.95 -5.43 3.10
C GLY A 183 -62.76 -5.95 1.67
N LYS A 184 -61.94 -5.28 0.83
CA LYS A 184 -61.61 -5.73 -0.52
C LYS A 184 -60.31 -6.54 -0.52
N LEU A 185 -60.29 -7.64 -1.25
CA LEU A 185 -59.10 -8.46 -1.47
C LEU A 185 -58.53 -8.18 -2.85
N GLY A 186 -57.31 -7.62 -2.92
CA GLY A 186 -56.68 -7.22 -4.18
C GLY A 186 -56.57 -8.36 -5.18
N SER A 187 -56.22 -9.56 -4.69
CA SER A 187 -56.07 -10.77 -5.49
C SER A 187 -57.38 -11.35 -6.05
N GLU A 188 -58.54 -10.93 -5.55
CA GLU A 188 -59.84 -11.36 -6.08
C GLU A 188 -60.37 -10.41 -7.17
N ILE A 189 -59.84 -9.18 -7.22
CA ILE A 189 -60.31 -8.12 -8.12
C ILE A 189 -59.36 -7.91 -9.30
N PHE A 190 -58.05 -8.06 -9.09
CA PHE A 190 -57.03 -7.84 -10.10
C PHE A 190 -56.15 -9.07 -10.28
N GLU A 191 -55.65 -9.26 -11.51
CA GLU A 191 -54.67 -10.31 -11.80
C GLU A 191 -53.26 -9.76 -11.59
N GLY A 192 -52.51 -10.33 -10.64
CA GLY A 192 -51.15 -9.87 -10.32
C GLY A 192 -50.10 -10.38 -11.30
N VAL A 193 -49.35 -9.47 -11.94
CA VAL A 193 -48.17 -9.80 -12.76
C VAL A 193 -46.90 -9.57 -11.93
N ARG A 194 -46.33 -10.65 -11.39
CA ARG A 194 -45.08 -10.57 -10.62
C ARG A 194 -43.89 -10.28 -11.53
N THR A 195 -43.17 -9.19 -11.26
CA THR A 195 -41.88 -8.88 -11.90
C THR A 195 -40.72 -9.16 -10.95
N GLU A 196 -39.55 -9.52 -11.51
CA GLU A 196 -38.35 -9.84 -10.74
C GLU A 196 -37.14 -9.01 -11.19
N PRO A 197 -37.16 -7.68 -10.96
CA PRO A 197 -36.12 -6.79 -11.47
C PRO A 197 -34.73 -7.03 -10.83
N TYR A 198 -34.63 -7.63 -9.64
CA TYR A 198 -33.35 -8.03 -9.03
C TYR A 198 -32.75 -9.34 -9.59
N TRP A 199 -33.48 -10.09 -10.42
CA TRP A 199 -32.89 -11.22 -11.16
C TRP A 199 -31.81 -10.68 -12.12
N GLU A 200 -30.72 -11.41 -12.34
CA GLU A 200 -29.65 -11.00 -13.26
C GLU A 200 -30.18 -10.68 -14.66
N ASP A 201 -29.61 -9.64 -15.29
CA ASP A 201 -29.92 -9.31 -16.67
C ASP A 201 -29.23 -10.31 -17.61
N ILE A 202 -29.94 -11.40 -17.89
CA ILE A 202 -29.55 -12.49 -18.80
C ILE A 202 -30.59 -12.60 -19.94
N PRO A 203 -30.26 -13.26 -21.06
CA PRO A 203 -31.20 -13.44 -22.18
C PRO A 203 -32.57 -13.99 -21.74
N GLU A 204 -32.60 -14.93 -20.80
CA GLU A 204 -33.85 -15.51 -20.27
C GLU A 204 -34.73 -14.49 -19.54
N LYS A 205 -34.12 -13.54 -18.84
CA LYS A 205 -34.85 -12.46 -18.16
C LYS A 205 -35.42 -11.47 -19.18
N ARG A 206 -34.74 -11.24 -20.31
CA ARG A 206 -35.26 -10.38 -21.40
C ARG A 206 -36.58 -10.93 -21.96
N GLU A 207 -36.63 -12.23 -22.22
CA GLU A 207 -37.87 -12.89 -22.66
C GLU A 207 -38.99 -12.75 -21.61
N LYS A 208 -38.64 -12.83 -20.33
CA LYS A 208 -39.59 -12.57 -19.23
C LYS A 208 -40.04 -11.12 -19.16
N LEU A 209 -39.15 -10.16 -19.40
CA LEU A 209 -39.49 -8.75 -19.48
C LEU A 209 -40.52 -8.49 -20.59
N TYR A 210 -40.34 -9.08 -21.77
CA TYR A 210 -41.32 -8.99 -22.86
C TYR A 210 -42.68 -9.57 -22.46
N GLN A 211 -42.69 -10.76 -21.84
CA GLN A 211 -43.92 -11.37 -21.32
C GLN A 211 -44.61 -10.49 -20.28
N TRP A 212 -43.87 -9.90 -19.33
CA TRP A 212 -44.43 -8.99 -18.33
C TRP A 212 -45.02 -7.74 -18.96
N LEU A 213 -44.32 -7.12 -19.92
CA LEU A 213 -44.79 -5.93 -20.63
C LEU A 213 -46.05 -6.22 -21.45
N GLU A 214 -46.11 -7.37 -22.13
CA GLU A 214 -47.27 -7.77 -22.93
C GLU A 214 -48.49 -8.07 -22.04
N GLN A 215 -48.28 -8.72 -20.89
CA GLN A 215 -49.34 -9.03 -19.92
C GLN A 215 -49.84 -7.81 -19.14
N ALA A 216 -48.98 -6.85 -18.80
CA ALA A 216 -49.34 -5.76 -17.91
C ALA A 216 -50.32 -4.76 -18.56
N ASP A 217 -51.49 -4.55 -17.97
CA ASP A 217 -52.38 -3.44 -18.34
C ASP A 217 -51.99 -2.17 -17.55
N TYR A 218 -51.48 -2.36 -16.33
CA TYR A 218 -50.96 -1.30 -15.46
C TYR A 218 -49.61 -1.68 -14.85
N ILE A 219 -48.66 -0.75 -14.86
CA ILE A 219 -47.40 -0.87 -14.12
C ILE A 219 -47.49 -0.05 -12.84
N VAL A 220 -47.29 -0.70 -11.70
CA VAL A 220 -47.37 -0.06 -10.38
C VAL A 220 -46.03 -0.16 -9.65
N PHE A 221 -45.48 1.01 -9.30
CA PHE A 221 -44.33 1.11 -8.43
C PHE A 221 -44.78 1.58 -7.04
N SER A 222 -44.56 0.73 -6.03
CA SER A 222 -44.99 0.97 -4.64
C SER A 222 -44.05 1.92 -3.89
N SER A 223 -42.77 1.94 -4.25
CA SER A 223 -41.76 2.86 -3.71
C SER A 223 -40.56 2.99 -4.65
N ASN A 224 -39.54 3.76 -4.25
CA ASN A 224 -38.26 3.87 -4.96
C ASN A 224 -37.24 2.76 -4.64
N ARG A 225 -37.63 1.70 -3.92
CA ARG A 225 -36.69 0.67 -3.43
C ARG A 225 -35.87 0.03 -4.55
N LEU A 226 -36.48 -0.27 -5.70
CA LEU A 226 -35.82 -1.01 -6.78
C LEU A 226 -35.31 -0.07 -7.87
N TYR A 227 -36.16 0.83 -8.38
CA TYR A 227 -35.74 1.82 -9.37
C TYR A 227 -34.72 2.84 -8.83
N GLY A 228 -34.60 3.00 -7.51
CA GLY A 228 -33.57 3.83 -6.86
C GLY A 228 -32.26 3.10 -6.54
N SER A 229 -32.27 1.76 -6.48
CA SER A 229 -31.12 0.93 -6.14
C SER A 229 -30.44 0.29 -7.35
N ILE A 230 -31.22 -0.28 -8.29
CA ILE A 230 -30.72 -1.03 -9.44
C ILE A 230 -29.88 -0.17 -10.39
N PRO A 231 -30.27 1.08 -10.73
CA PRO A 231 -29.45 1.97 -11.57
C PRO A 231 -28.09 2.36 -10.98
N ARG A 232 -27.79 1.99 -9.72
CA ARG A 232 -26.46 2.15 -9.13
C ARG A 232 -25.48 1.04 -9.55
N LEU A 233 -26.00 -0.02 -10.16
CA LEU A 233 -25.30 -1.22 -10.61
C LEU A 233 -25.51 -1.41 -12.13
N ARG A 234 -25.36 -0.33 -12.91
CA ARG A 234 -25.67 -0.32 -14.36
C ARG A 234 -24.96 -1.41 -15.16
N THR A 235 -23.76 -1.77 -14.74
CA THR A 235 -22.96 -2.84 -15.35
C THR A 235 -23.55 -4.24 -15.16
N ARG A 236 -24.19 -4.48 -14.01
CA ARG A 236 -24.87 -5.74 -13.70
C ARG A 236 -26.32 -5.77 -14.19
N PHE A 237 -26.97 -4.61 -14.21
CA PHE A 237 -28.38 -4.50 -14.61
C PHE A 237 -28.60 -3.46 -15.73
N PRO A 238 -27.93 -3.60 -16.91
CA PRO A 238 -28.02 -2.62 -17.98
C PRO A 238 -29.43 -2.54 -18.59
N MET A 239 -30.07 -3.68 -18.80
CA MET A 239 -31.42 -3.76 -19.37
C MET A 239 -32.46 -3.28 -18.36
N THR A 240 -32.39 -3.71 -17.11
CA THR A 240 -33.36 -3.29 -16.08
C THR A 240 -33.24 -1.81 -15.75
N THR A 241 -32.03 -1.25 -15.78
CA THR A 241 -31.84 0.20 -15.67
C THR A 241 -32.54 0.92 -16.82
N ARG A 242 -32.36 0.45 -18.06
CA ARG A 242 -33.02 1.03 -19.24
C ARG A 242 -34.54 0.85 -19.20
N TYR A 243 -35.05 -0.24 -18.65
CA TYR A 243 -36.47 -0.47 -18.43
C TYR A 243 -37.10 0.64 -17.58
N TYR A 244 -36.53 0.95 -16.41
CA TYR A 244 -37.07 2.03 -15.58
C TYR A 244 -37.03 3.38 -16.30
N GLU A 245 -35.89 3.72 -16.95
CA GLU A 245 -35.77 4.97 -17.73
C GLU A 245 -36.88 5.08 -18.79
N ALA A 246 -37.16 3.98 -19.51
CA ALA A 246 -38.14 3.95 -20.59
C ALA A 246 -39.60 3.88 -20.12
N VAL A 247 -39.89 3.35 -18.91
CA VAL A 247 -41.21 3.47 -18.27
C VAL A 247 -41.47 4.91 -17.86
N PHE A 248 -40.53 5.55 -17.15
CA PHE A 248 -40.70 6.91 -16.67
C PHE A 248 -40.69 7.97 -17.79
N SER A 249 -40.00 7.72 -18.91
CA SER A 249 -40.06 8.60 -20.10
C SER A 249 -41.28 8.37 -20.98
N GLY A 250 -41.99 7.24 -20.81
CA GLY A 250 -43.14 6.85 -21.61
C GLY A 250 -42.79 6.26 -22.99
N GLU A 251 -41.52 5.97 -23.25
CA GLU A 251 -41.03 5.32 -24.48
C GLU A 251 -41.58 3.90 -24.65
N LEU A 252 -41.86 3.20 -23.55
CA LEU A 252 -42.43 1.83 -23.58
C LEU A 252 -43.93 1.77 -23.88
N GLY A 253 -44.59 2.88 -24.18
CA GLY A 253 -46.03 2.90 -24.41
C GLY A 253 -46.86 2.82 -23.13
N PHE A 254 -46.28 3.21 -21.99
CA PHE A 254 -46.99 3.39 -20.72
C PHE A 254 -47.00 4.87 -20.35
N GLU A 255 -48.12 5.37 -19.84
CA GLU A 255 -48.24 6.76 -19.37
C GLU A 255 -48.51 6.80 -17.87
N LEU A 256 -47.88 7.73 -17.15
CA LEU A 256 -48.12 7.95 -15.73
C LEU A 256 -49.50 8.59 -15.56
N ILE A 257 -50.45 7.86 -14.97
CA ILE A 257 -51.82 8.36 -14.78
C ILE A 257 -52.09 8.85 -13.36
N GLN A 258 -51.32 8.36 -12.37
CA GLN A 258 -51.51 8.79 -11.00
C GLN A 258 -50.24 8.64 -10.15
N THR A 259 -50.03 9.58 -9.22
CA THR A 259 -48.95 9.53 -8.21
C THR A 259 -49.50 9.87 -6.84
N PHE A 260 -49.13 9.09 -5.83
CA PHE A 260 -49.48 9.34 -4.42
C PHE A 260 -48.22 9.68 -3.63
N THR A 261 -48.24 10.80 -2.91
CA THR A 261 -47.15 11.28 -2.06
C THR A 261 -47.69 11.81 -0.74
N SER A 262 -46.98 11.54 0.36
CA SER A 262 -47.23 12.16 1.67
C SER A 262 -45.98 12.92 2.13
N ARG A 263 -45.53 13.88 1.31
CA ARG A 263 -44.33 14.69 1.60
C ARG A 263 -44.54 15.62 2.80
N PRO A 264 -43.49 15.93 3.58
CA PRO A 264 -43.56 16.96 4.61
C PRO A 264 -44.11 18.27 4.02
N GLN A 265 -45.07 18.91 4.70
CA GLN A 265 -45.70 20.13 4.18
C GLN A 265 -45.89 21.17 5.27
N LEU A 266 -45.74 22.44 4.91
CA LEU A 266 -45.95 23.58 5.81
C LEU A 266 -46.84 24.61 5.11
N LEU A 267 -47.98 24.95 5.72
CA LEU A 267 -48.94 25.92 5.17
C LEU A 267 -49.35 25.63 3.71
N GLY A 268 -49.45 24.35 3.35
CA GLY A 268 -49.77 23.90 1.98
C GLY A 268 -48.59 23.87 1.01
N ILE A 269 -47.38 24.22 1.45
CA ILE A 269 -46.15 24.11 0.65
C ILE A 269 -45.49 22.76 0.94
N GLU A 270 -45.38 21.90 -0.06
CA GLU A 270 -44.67 20.62 0.03
C GLU A 270 -43.14 20.81 0.01
N ILE A 271 -42.44 20.03 0.81
CA ILE A 271 -40.99 19.91 0.81
C ILE A 271 -40.65 18.56 0.16
N THR A 272 -40.10 18.59 -1.05
CA THR A 272 -39.74 17.38 -1.80
C THR A 272 -38.51 16.70 -1.22
N ASP A 273 -38.70 15.54 -0.60
CA ASP A 273 -37.65 14.72 0.00
C ASP A 273 -37.48 13.35 -0.71
N ASP A 274 -37.91 13.23 -1.96
CA ASP A 274 -37.80 12.02 -2.81
C ASP A 274 -36.35 11.48 -2.95
N ASN A 275 -35.34 12.30 -2.64
CA ASN A 275 -33.91 11.95 -2.67
C ASN A 275 -33.32 11.60 -1.29
N ALA A 276 -34.16 11.49 -0.26
CA ALA A 276 -33.74 11.15 1.09
C ALA A 276 -33.32 9.67 1.23
N ASP A 277 -32.86 9.31 2.43
CA ASP A 277 -32.50 7.93 2.78
C ASP A 277 -33.72 7.00 2.68
N GLU A 278 -33.49 5.71 2.40
CA GLU A 278 -34.56 4.71 2.27
C GLU A 278 -35.52 4.71 3.47
N SER A 279 -35.02 5.05 4.67
CA SER A 279 -35.83 5.23 5.89
C SER A 279 -37.04 6.15 5.67
N PHE A 280 -36.89 7.19 4.83
CA PHE A 280 -37.94 8.15 4.47
C PHE A 280 -38.77 7.64 3.28
N THR A 281 -38.10 7.31 2.17
CA THR A 281 -38.76 7.15 0.86
C THR A 281 -39.38 5.77 0.62
N VAL A 282 -39.15 4.79 1.50
CA VAL A 282 -39.73 3.44 1.40
C VAL A 282 -40.56 3.07 2.62
N TYR A 283 -40.14 3.49 3.82
CA TYR A 283 -40.79 3.10 5.07
C TYR A 283 -41.77 4.17 5.59
N ASP A 284 -41.34 5.43 5.76
CA ASP A 284 -42.20 6.48 6.34
C ASP A 284 -43.31 6.94 5.37
N HIS A 285 -42.94 7.44 4.19
CA HIS A 285 -43.89 8.02 3.24
C HIS A 285 -43.51 7.73 1.77
N PRO A 286 -43.71 6.48 1.30
CA PRO A 286 -43.29 6.09 -0.04
C PRO A 286 -44.07 6.82 -1.13
N ARG A 287 -43.42 7.05 -2.26
CA ARG A 287 -44.05 7.59 -3.48
C ARG A 287 -44.57 6.43 -4.34
N VAL A 288 -45.89 6.30 -4.45
CA VAL A 288 -46.54 5.31 -5.33
C VAL A 288 -46.80 5.94 -6.69
N SER A 289 -46.43 5.25 -7.77
CA SER A 289 -46.67 5.70 -9.15
C SER A 289 -47.39 4.62 -9.94
N ILE A 290 -48.47 4.99 -10.63
CA ILE A 290 -49.31 4.08 -11.42
C ILE A 290 -49.28 4.50 -12.88
N PHE A 291 -48.85 3.59 -13.74
CA PHE A 291 -48.78 3.77 -15.18
C PHE A 291 -49.82 2.91 -15.87
N ARG A 292 -50.43 3.43 -16.93
CA ARG A 292 -51.39 2.71 -17.77
C ARG A 292 -50.79 2.41 -19.13
N LYS A 293 -51.03 1.20 -19.64
CA LYS A 293 -50.70 0.84 -21.03
C LYS A 293 -51.51 1.69 -22.00
N ARG A 294 -50.85 2.37 -22.93
CA ARG A 294 -51.49 3.17 -23.97
C ARG A 294 -52.01 2.28 -25.10
N ALA A 295 -52.98 2.80 -25.86
CA ALA A 295 -53.54 2.10 -27.01
C ALA A 295 -52.53 1.90 -28.16
N ASP A 296 -51.46 2.69 -28.22
CA ASP A 296 -50.37 2.59 -29.21
C ASP A 296 -49.19 1.73 -28.71
N PHE A 297 -49.37 0.95 -27.64
CA PHE A 297 -48.37 0.01 -27.16
C PHE A 297 -48.00 -0.99 -28.27
N ASP A 298 -46.71 -1.11 -28.54
CA ASP A 298 -46.15 -2.02 -29.54
C ASP A 298 -44.93 -2.71 -28.95
N ILE A 299 -45.01 -4.04 -28.83
CA ILE A 299 -43.92 -4.85 -28.29
C ILE A 299 -42.66 -4.75 -29.16
N GLN A 300 -42.77 -4.47 -30.46
CA GLN A 300 -41.62 -4.30 -31.35
C GLN A 300 -40.76 -3.08 -30.96
N LYS A 301 -41.37 -2.04 -30.36
CA LYS A 301 -40.61 -0.91 -29.78
C LYS A 301 -39.80 -1.35 -28.57
N ALA A 302 -40.32 -2.27 -27.75
CA ALA A 302 -39.56 -2.83 -26.62
C ALA A 302 -38.39 -3.69 -27.13
N HIS A 303 -38.60 -4.51 -28.15
CA HIS A 303 -37.53 -5.24 -28.84
C HIS A 303 -36.43 -4.31 -29.36
N ALA A 304 -36.80 -3.25 -30.07
CA ALA A 304 -35.83 -2.26 -30.57
C ALA A 304 -35.02 -1.57 -29.44
N LEU A 305 -35.60 -1.43 -28.24
CA LEU A 305 -34.93 -0.81 -27.09
C LEU A 305 -33.99 -1.77 -26.36
N PHE A 306 -34.33 -3.06 -26.26
CA PHE A 306 -33.63 -4.01 -25.39
C PHE A 306 -32.81 -5.07 -26.14
N ASP A 307 -33.13 -5.40 -27.40
CA ASP A 307 -32.39 -6.38 -28.18
C ASP A 307 -30.91 -6.02 -28.44
N PRO A 308 -30.55 -4.74 -28.68
CA PRO A 308 -29.15 -4.33 -28.87
C PRO A 308 -28.29 -4.42 -27.59
N ILE A 309 -28.87 -4.63 -26.41
CA ILE A 309 -28.12 -4.73 -25.16
C ILE A 309 -27.45 -6.10 -25.09
N ASP A 310 -26.13 -6.15 -24.93
CA ASP A 310 -25.42 -7.42 -24.70
C ASP A 310 -25.70 -7.93 -23.29
N LEU A 311 -26.37 -9.08 -23.18
CA LEU A 311 -26.70 -9.74 -21.91
C LEU A 311 -25.91 -11.02 -21.67
N GLU A 312 -25.13 -11.48 -22.64
CA GLU A 312 -24.30 -12.68 -22.48
C GLU A 312 -23.01 -12.37 -21.70
N HIS A 313 -22.53 -11.13 -21.80
CA HIS A 313 -21.30 -10.68 -21.15
C HIS A 313 -21.52 -9.77 -19.93
N VAL A 314 -22.71 -9.78 -19.33
CA VAL A 314 -23.01 -8.99 -18.14
C VAL A 314 -22.20 -9.48 -16.94
N VAL A 315 -21.43 -8.57 -16.33
CA VAL A 315 -20.58 -8.90 -15.18
C VAL A 315 -21.39 -8.83 -13.88
N GLN A 316 -21.44 -9.96 -13.17
CA GLN A 316 -22.07 -10.06 -11.85
C GLN A 316 -21.20 -9.42 -10.75
N ILE A 317 -21.12 -8.09 -10.76
CA ILE A 317 -20.37 -7.33 -9.76
C ILE A 317 -21.16 -7.19 -8.46
N ARG A 318 -20.50 -7.37 -7.32
CA ARG A 318 -21.14 -7.14 -6.01
C ARG A 318 -21.25 -5.65 -5.71
N PRO A 319 -22.26 -5.20 -4.96
CA PRO A 319 -22.43 -3.79 -4.58
C PRO A 319 -21.19 -3.13 -3.97
N LYS A 320 -20.42 -3.87 -3.18
CA LYS A 320 -19.16 -3.40 -2.58
C LYS A 320 -18.05 -3.18 -3.61
N GLN A 321 -18.02 -3.99 -4.67
CA GLN A 321 -16.97 -3.97 -5.69
C GLN A 321 -17.15 -2.83 -6.70
N VAL A 322 -18.37 -2.32 -6.89
CA VAL A 322 -18.64 -1.20 -7.81
C VAL A 322 -17.89 0.08 -7.41
N ALA A 323 -17.69 0.32 -6.11
CA ALA A 323 -16.90 1.46 -5.65
C ALA A 323 -15.39 1.31 -5.93
N THR A 324 -14.90 0.08 -6.13
CA THR A 324 -13.48 -0.23 -6.37
C THR A 324 -13.14 -0.42 -7.84
N ALA A 325 -14.12 -0.76 -8.68
CA ALA A 325 -13.99 -0.94 -10.12
C ALA A 325 -15.27 -0.46 -10.82
N PRO A 326 -15.54 0.86 -10.86
CA PRO A 326 -16.81 1.41 -11.35
C PRO A 326 -17.07 1.13 -12.84
N ASN A 327 -16.02 0.78 -13.58
CA ASN A 327 -16.02 0.42 -14.99
C ASN A 327 -15.44 -0.98 -15.23
N GLU A 328 -15.46 -1.86 -14.23
CA GLU A 328 -14.95 -3.24 -14.35
C GLU A 328 -13.46 -3.33 -14.69
N LEU A 329 -12.68 -2.29 -14.36
CA LEU A 329 -11.28 -2.16 -14.76
C LEU A 329 -11.10 -1.99 -16.28
N MET A 330 -12.15 -1.61 -17.01
CA MET A 330 -12.09 -1.35 -18.45
C MET A 330 -11.54 0.05 -18.76
N LEU A 331 -10.80 0.18 -19.86
CA LEU A 331 -10.41 1.48 -20.39
C LEU A 331 -11.63 2.23 -20.94
N SER A 332 -11.57 3.56 -20.93
CA SER A 332 -12.56 4.35 -21.66
C SER A 332 -12.45 4.06 -23.17
N PRO A 333 -13.55 4.19 -23.95
CA PRO A 333 -13.50 3.97 -25.40
C PRO A 333 -12.50 4.88 -26.12
N GLU A 334 -12.26 6.08 -25.58
CA GLU A 334 -11.22 6.99 -26.08
C GLU A 334 -9.81 6.48 -25.77
N ALA A 335 -9.53 6.14 -24.51
CA ALA A 335 -8.24 5.58 -24.13
C ALA A 335 -7.94 4.30 -24.91
N LEU A 336 -8.91 3.39 -25.07
CA LEU A 336 -8.75 2.17 -25.86
C LEU A 336 -8.42 2.46 -27.33
N ARG A 337 -9.06 3.46 -27.95
CA ARG A 337 -8.73 3.88 -29.31
C ARG A 337 -7.29 4.43 -29.38
N THR A 338 -6.90 5.29 -28.45
CA THR A 338 -5.54 5.84 -28.39
C THR A 338 -4.49 4.74 -28.21
N GLN A 339 -4.72 3.77 -27.33
CA GLN A 339 -3.79 2.64 -27.13
C GLN A 339 -3.65 1.78 -28.40
N ARG A 340 -4.71 1.65 -29.20
CA ARG A 340 -4.72 0.87 -30.45
C ARG A 340 -4.08 1.59 -31.64
N GLN A 341 -3.96 2.92 -31.59
CA GLN A 341 -3.41 3.74 -32.67
C GLN A 341 -1.89 3.90 -32.63
N GLY A 342 -1.19 3.24 -31.69
CA GLY A 342 0.27 3.30 -31.60
C GLY A 342 1.00 2.78 -32.85
N GLY A 343 2.29 3.09 -32.95
CA GLY A 343 3.18 2.58 -33.99
C GLY A 343 3.51 1.09 -33.87
N THR A 344 4.42 0.59 -34.70
CA THR A 344 4.92 -0.79 -34.60
C THR A 344 5.95 -0.92 -33.48
N TRP A 345 6.21 -2.15 -33.03
CA TRP A 345 7.29 -2.40 -32.09
C TRP A 345 8.66 -2.12 -32.69
N SER A 346 8.86 -2.36 -33.99
CA SER A 346 10.10 -2.09 -34.71
C SER A 346 10.41 -0.60 -34.88
N GLU A 347 9.39 0.26 -34.94
CA GLU A 347 9.54 1.74 -34.90
C GLU A 347 10.04 2.22 -33.52
N LEU A 348 9.56 1.58 -32.45
CA LEU A 348 10.10 1.82 -31.13
C LEU A 348 11.51 1.21 -31.05
N PHE A 349 11.72 -0.05 -31.38
CA PHE A 349 12.98 -0.75 -31.09
C PHE A 349 13.68 -1.24 -32.35
N HIS A 350 14.56 -0.40 -32.91
CA HIS A 350 15.41 -0.78 -34.03
C HIS A 350 16.49 -1.77 -33.57
N ARG A 351 16.35 -3.05 -33.96
CA ARG A 351 17.24 -4.15 -33.55
C ARG A 351 18.72 -3.89 -33.87
N ASP A 352 18.98 -3.37 -35.05
CA ASP A 352 20.34 -3.06 -35.53
C ASP A 352 20.81 -1.63 -35.20
N GLY A 353 19.99 -0.87 -34.47
CA GLY A 353 20.31 0.51 -34.08
C GLY A 353 21.51 0.59 -33.15
N LEU A 354 22.18 1.74 -33.16
CA LEU A 354 23.38 1.99 -32.32
C LEU A 354 23.11 1.73 -30.83
N THR A 355 21.93 2.11 -30.33
CA THR A 355 21.53 1.91 -28.93
C THR A 355 21.39 0.43 -28.56
N ASN A 356 21.07 -0.44 -29.52
CA ASN A 356 20.97 -1.89 -29.30
C ASN A 356 22.29 -2.65 -29.55
N ARG A 357 23.22 -2.06 -30.29
CA ARG A 357 24.61 -2.53 -30.43
C ARG A 357 25.46 -2.16 -29.20
N LEU A 358 25.25 -0.97 -28.63
CA LEU A 358 25.94 -0.47 -27.44
C LEU A 358 24.95 -0.11 -26.31
N PRO A 359 24.16 -1.08 -25.81
CA PRO A 359 23.12 -0.79 -24.83
C PRO A 359 23.69 -0.38 -23.46
N VAL A 360 24.81 -0.98 -23.04
CA VAL A 360 25.42 -0.68 -21.74
C VAL A 360 25.92 0.77 -21.65
N PRO A 361 26.75 1.30 -22.58
CA PRO A 361 27.19 2.69 -22.49
C PRO A 361 26.06 3.71 -22.56
N VAL A 362 25.07 3.50 -23.44
CA VAL A 362 23.90 4.39 -23.58
C VAL A 362 23.10 4.44 -22.29
N TRP A 363 22.84 3.27 -21.69
CA TRP A 363 22.13 3.18 -20.42
C TRP A 363 22.91 3.87 -19.28
N CYS A 364 24.21 3.57 -19.14
CA CYS A 364 25.07 4.19 -18.13
C CYS A 364 25.13 5.71 -18.27
N LEU A 365 25.18 6.24 -19.50
CA LEU A 365 25.16 7.68 -19.75
C LEU A 365 23.87 8.31 -19.23
N LEU A 366 22.71 7.72 -19.54
CA LEU A 366 21.42 8.22 -19.08
C LEU A 366 21.28 8.18 -17.56
N ILE A 367 21.64 7.06 -16.92
CA ILE A 367 21.58 6.93 -15.45
C ILE A 367 22.52 7.92 -14.78
N THR A 368 23.71 8.15 -15.33
CA THR A 368 24.68 9.13 -14.83
C THR A 368 24.13 10.55 -14.97
N LEU A 369 23.58 10.89 -16.14
CA LEU A 369 22.97 12.20 -16.40
C LEU A 369 21.82 12.49 -15.41
N LEU A 370 20.90 11.54 -15.25
CA LEU A 370 19.78 11.65 -14.29
C LEU A 370 20.28 11.76 -12.85
N GLY A 371 21.30 10.98 -12.48
CA GLY A 371 21.91 11.02 -11.16
C GLY A 371 22.49 12.39 -10.83
N TRP A 372 23.27 12.98 -11.73
CA TRP A 372 23.88 14.31 -11.52
C TRP A 372 22.88 15.46 -11.64
N ALA A 373 21.90 15.38 -12.54
CA ALA A 373 20.82 16.37 -12.63
C ALA A 373 20.00 16.40 -11.33
N SER A 374 19.60 15.23 -10.84
CA SER A 374 18.91 15.07 -9.55
C SER A 374 19.75 15.54 -8.38
N PHE A 375 21.06 15.19 -8.36
CA PHE A 375 21.98 15.68 -7.35
C PHE A 375 22.00 17.22 -7.29
N GLY A 376 22.07 17.88 -8.45
CA GLY A 376 21.99 19.34 -8.57
C GLY A 376 20.75 19.95 -7.92
N LEU A 377 19.60 19.27 -7.99
CA LEU A 377 18.34 19.68 -7.37
C LEU A 377 18.30 19.49 -5.85
N VAL A 378 18.87 18.38 -5.34
CA VAL A 378 18.58 17.94 -3.96
C VAL A 378 19.76 17.94 -3.00
N TRP A 379 21.00 18.08 -3.47
CA TRP A 379 22.17 18.14 -2.59
C TRP A 379 22.04 19.15 -1.44
N PRO A 380 21.37 20.33 -1.59
CA PRO A 380 21.24 21.25 -0.47
C PRO A 380 20.35 20.71 0.65
N ALA A 381 19.33 19.93 0.29
CA ALA A 381 18.45 19.26 1.24
C ALA A 381 19.13 18.07 1.93
N LEU A 382 20.15 17.46 1.27
CA LEU A 382 20.82 16.24 1.71
C LEU A 382 22.27 16.45 2.18
N VAL A 383 22.76 17.70 2.24
CA VAL A 383 24.16 18.07 2.56
C VAL A 383 24.70 17.49 3.88
N ARG A 384 23.80 17.04 4.76
CA ARG A 384 24.11 16.45 6.07
C ARG A 384 24.57 15.00 5.99
N MET A 385 24.26 14.33 4.89
CA MET A 385 24.83 13.04 4.55
C MET A 385 26.29 13.23 4.12
N PRO A 386 27.19 12.25 4.38
CA PRO A 386 28.61 12.36 4.04
C PRO A 386 28.88 12.63 2.56
N ASP A 387 28.12 11.98 1.70
CA ASP A 387 28.13 12.08 0.23
C ASP A 387 27.19 13.18 -0.29
N SER A 388 26.58 13.97 0.62
CA SER A 388 25.59 15.01 0.30
C SER A 388 24.37 14.49 -0.48
N GLY A 389 24.06 13.19 -0.35
CA GLY A 389 22.92 12.55 -0.99
C GLY A 389 23.17 11.99 -2.40
N LEU A 390 24.42 11.98 -2.89
CA LEU A 390 24.75 11.44 -4.22
C LEU A 390 24.36 9.95 -4.36
N GLY A 391 24.52 9.14 -3.31
CA GLY A 391 24.09 7.73 -3.31
C GLY A 391 22.58 7.53 -3.47
N LEU A 392 21.77 8.53 -3.10
CA LEU A 392 20.31 8.52 -3.28
C LEU A 392 19.86 9.24 -4.55
N ALA A 393 20.70 10.11 -5.11
CA ALA A 393 20.36 10.97 -6.23
C ALA A 393 20.02 10.19 -7.51
N ARG A 394 20.64 9.02 -7.74
CA ARG A 394 20.33 8.15 -8.88
C ARG A 394 18.93 7.55 -8.80
N THR A 395 18.57 6.97 -7.66
CA THR A 395 17.21 6.48 -7.42
C THR A 395 16.19 7.58 -7.55
N LEU A 396 16.50 8.77 -7.02
CA LEU A 396 15.60 9.92 -7.17
C LEU A 396 15.53 10.40 -8.62
N GLY A 397 16.63 10.38 -9.37
CA GLY A 397 16.68 10.82 -10.77
C GLY A 397 15.87 9.91 -11.69
N THR A 398 16.02 8.58 -11.53
CA THR A 398 15.20 7.60 -12.25
C THR A 398 13.73 7.71 -11.84
N LEU A 399 13.45 7.90 -10.55
CA LEU A 399 12.09 8.11 -10.05
C LEU A 399 11.47 9.39 -10.61
N LEU A 400 12.16 10.53 -10.59
CA LEU A 400 11.66 11.79 -11.11
C LEU A 400 11.37 11.71 -12.61
N PHE A 401 12.26 11.06 -13.37
CA PHE A 401 12.07 10.85 -14.80
C PHE A 401 10.81 9.99 -15.08
N GLY A 402 10.65 8.87 -14.37
CA GLY A 402 9.45 8.05 -14.46
C GLY A 402 8.19 8.79 -14.00
N TYR A 403 8.24 9.44 -12.84
CA TYR A 403 7.11 10.12 -12.21
C TYR A 403 6.57 11.28 -13.04
N LEU A 404 7.43 12.16 -13.56
CA LEU A 404 6.98 13.29 -14.37
C LEU A 404 6.40 12.83 -15.70
N SER A 405 6.98 11.80 -16.29
CA SER A 405 6.49 11.20 -17.54
C SER A 405 5.15 10.51 -17.35
N TRP A 406 5.01 9.77 -16.26
CA TRP A 406 3.77 9.15 -15.83
C TRP A 406 2.68 10.18 -15.55
N LEU A 407 3.00 11.22 -14.77
CA LEU A 407 2.04 12.24 -14.38
C LEU A 407 1.53 13.03 -15.59
N ALA A 408 2.43 13.40 -16.50
CA ALA A 408 2.05 14.10 -17.73
C ALA A 408 1.11 13.25 -18.60
N ALA A 409 1.37 11.94 -18.72
CA ALA A 409 0.54 11.01 -19.49
C ALA A 409 -0.74 10.56 -18.76
N SER A 410 -0.79 10.65 -17.43
CA SER A 410 -2.00 10.36 -16.63
C SER A 410 -2.95 11.55 -16.52
N THR A 411 -2.48 12.74 -16.90
CA THR A 411 -3.26 13.99 -16.88
C THR A 411 -3.54 14.50 -18.29
N ASP A 412 -3.27 13.68 -19.32
CA ASP A 412 -3.40 14.00 -20.75
C ASP A 412 -2.65 15.26 -21.19
N LEU A 413 -1.64 15.70 -20.42
CA LEU A 413 -0.82 16.87 -20.75
C LEU A 413 0.17 16.56 -21.88
N LEU A 414 0.81 15.39 -21.82
CA LEU A 414 1.72 14.89 -22.85
C LEU A 414 1.55 13.37 -22.95
N PRO A 415 1.52 12.78 -24.16
CA PRO A 415 1.49 11.33 -24.31
C PRO A 415 2.80 10.71 -23.81
N PHE A 416 2.77 9.45 -23.37
CA PHE A 416 3.94 8.71 -22.92
C PHE A 416 4.82 8.27 -24.10
N GLU A 417 5.34 9.22 -24.89
CA GLU A 417 6.13 9.00 -26.10
C GLU A 417 7.57 9.47 -25.96
N ARG A 418 8.46 9.07 -26.88
CA ARG A 418 9.88 9.45 -26.84
C ARG A 418 10.13 10.95 -26.82
N SER A 419 9.36 11.71 -27.61
CA SER A 419 9.43 13.17 -27.69
C SER A 419 9.10 13.80 -26.32
N SER A 420 8.02 13.37 -25.69
CA SER A 420 7.63 13.78 -24.34
C SER A 420 8.68 13.42 -23.30
N LEU A 421 9.20 12.18 -23.35
CA LEU A 421 10.29 11.72 -22.48
C LEU A 421 11.55 12.58 -22.66
N ALA A 422 11.92 12.93 -23.89
CA ALA A 422 13.05 13.81 -24.17
C ALA A 422 12.85 15.22 -23.59
N LEU A 423 11.66 15.80 -23.75
CA LEU A 423 11.30 17.10 -23.18
C LEU A 423 11.42 17.09 -21.65
N ILE A 424 10.93 16.03 -21.00
CA ILE A 424 11.00 15.87 -19.55
C ILE A 424 12.45 15.69 -19.09
N LEU A 425 13.26 14.92 -19.82
CA LEU A 425 14.69 14.79 -19.53
C LEU A 425 15.40 16.14 -19.60
N VAL A 426 15.15 16.92 -20.65
CA VAL A 426 15.68 18.28 -20.82
C VAL A 426 15.23 19.19 -19.67
N ALA A 427 13.96 19.10 -19.25
CA ALA A 427 13.45 19.87 -18.12
C ALA A 427 14.14 19.50 -16.80
N ILE A 428 14.35 18.21 -16.52
CA ILE A 428 15.04 17.74 -15.31
C ILE A 428 16.51 18.19 -15.34
N VAL A 429 17.21 17.98 -16.45
CA VAL A 429 18.62 18.38 -16.61
C VAL A 429 18.77 19.90 -16.51
N GLY A 430 17.89 20.64 -17.18
CA GLY A 430 17.85 22.12 -17.14
C GLY A 430 17.59 22.64 -15.73
N ALA A 431 16.62 22.08 -15.01
CA ALA A 431 16.33 22.45 -13.63
C ALA A 431 17.50 22.13 -12.68
N GLY A 432 18.13 20.95 -12.83
CA GLY A 432 19.31 20.55 -12.06
C GLY A 432 20.51 21.44 -12.33
N ALA A 433 20.78 21.75 -13.60
CA ALA A 433 21.84 22.66 -14.02
C ALA A 433 21.60 24.09 -13.54
N ALA A 434 20.37 24.59 -13.63
CA ALA A 434 20.00 25.91 -13.12
C ALA A 434 20.17 25.98 -11.60
N ALA A 435 19.68 24.98 -10.85
CA ALA A 435 19.85 24.91 -9.40
C ALA A 435 21.35 24.88 -9.00
N ALA A 436 22.17 24.11 -9.72
CA ALA A 436 23.61 24.08 -9.56
C ALA A 436 24.28 25.43 -9.89
N TRP A 437 23.84 26.11 -10.94
CA TRP A 437 24.38 27.41 -11.39
C TRP A 437 24.09 28.53 -10.40
N PHE A 438 22.83 28.65 -9.95
CA PHE A 438 22.44 29.66 -8.96
C PHE A 438 23.17 29.48 -7.63
N ARG A 439 23.65 28.26 -7.33
CA ARG A 439 24.43 27.93 -6.13
C ARG A 439 25.87 27.54 -6.44
N ARG A 440 26.43 27.99 -7.56
CA ARG A 440 27.76 27.59 -8.03
C ARG A 440 28.88 27.80 -7.00
N GLY A 441 28.81 28.86 -6.21
CA GLY A 441 29.80 29.15 -5.18
C GLY A 441 29.83 28.08 -4.07
N ASP A 442 28.65 27.68 -3.59
CA ASP A 442 28.52 26.64 -2.56
C ASP A 442 28.79 25.25 -3.12
N LEU A 443 28.38 24.99 -4.37
CA LEU A 443 28.65 23.73 -5.06
C LEU A 443 30.16 23.53 -5.30
N LEU A 444 30.87 24.56 -5.79
CA LEU A 444 32.32 24.48 -5.97
C LEU A 444 33.05 24.26 -4.63
N ARG A 445 32.55 24.85 -3.53
CA ARG A 445 33.08 24.58 -2.19
C ARG A 445 32.83 23.13 -1.77
N LEU A 446 31.61 22.63 -1.95
CA LEU A 446 31.25 21.25 -1.65
C LEU A 446 32.13 20.26 -2.42
N LEU A 447 32.32 20.48 -3.72
CA LEU A 447 33.17 19.67 -4.57
C LEU A 447 34.61 19.69 -4.05
N ARG A 448 35.20 20.85 -3.74
CA ARG A 448 36.56 20.94 -3.19
C ARG A 448 36.71 20.21 -1.86
N GLU A 449 35.74 20.33 -0.96
CA GLU A 449 35.79 19.72 0.37
C GLU A 449 35.49 18.21 0.36
N ARG A 450 34.65 17.73 -0.56
CA ARG A 450 34.08 16.36 -0.54
C ARG A 450 34.28 15.55 -1.81
N TRP A 451 35.08 15.98 -2.79
CA TRP A 451 35.23 15.25 -4.07
C TRP A 451 35.60 13.77 -3.90
N ARG A 452 36.43 13.41 -2.90
CA ARG A 452 36.80 12.02 -2.62
C ARG A 452 35.60 11.16 -2.24
N TRP A 453 34.67 11.72 -1.46
CA TRP A 453 33.41 11.06 -1.11
C TRP A 453 32.52 10.87 -2.33
N LEU A 454 32.43 11.89 -3.19
CA LEU A 454 31.62 11.81 -4.41
C LEU A 454 32.19 10.76 -5.36
N VAL A 455 33.49 10.76 -5.61
CA VAL A 455 34.17 9.73 -6.43
C VAL A 455 34.00 8.34 -5.81
N ALA A 456 34.17 8.19 -4.50
CA ALA A 456 33.96 6.90 -3.86
C ALA A 456 32.51 6.39 -4.01
N SER A 457 31.52 7.28 -3.93
CA SER A 457 30.11 6.94 -4.17
C SER A 457 29.87 6.51 -5.63
N GLU A 458 30.50 7.18 -6.60
CA GLU A 458 30.45 6.84 -8.03
C GLU A 458 31.08 5.48 -8.32
N VAL A 459 32.25 5.21 -7.73
CA VAL A 459 32.94 3.92 -7.85
C VAL A 459 32.10 2.82 -7.22
N LEU A 460 31.52 3.05 -6.04
CA LEU A 460 30.67 2.08 -5.36
C LEU A 460 29.46 1.70 -6.22
N PHE A 461 28.77 2.68 -6.79
CA PHE A 461 27.65 2.44 -7.71
C PHE A 461 28.12 1.66 -8.95
N SER A 462 29.19 2.11 -9.60
CA SER A 462 29.70 1.51 -10.84
C SER A 462 30.14 0.06 -10.64
N VAL A 463 30.84 -0.24 -9.55
CA VAL A 463 31.27 -1.61 -9.22
C VAL A 463 30.06 -2.49 -8.93
N ALA A 464 29.08 -2.01 -8.17
CA ALA A 464 27.85 -2.77 -7.90
C ALA A 464 27.05 -3.05 -9.18
N PHE A 465 26.95 -2.06 -10.07
CA PHE A 465 26.29 -2.18 -11.36
C PHE A 465 26.99 -3.21 -12.24
N LEU A 466 28.31 -3.10 -12.40
CA LEU A 466 29.09 -4.03 -13.24
C LEU A 466 29.09 -5.45 -12.67
N ALA A 467 29.13 -5.61 -11.35
CA ALA A 467 29.05 -6.93 -10.72
C ALA A 467 27.72 -7.62 -11.02
N MET A 468 26.59 -6.94 -10.82
CA MET A 468 25.28 -7.51 -11.14
C MET A 468 25.08 -7.66 -12.65
N LEU A 469 25.60 -6.74 -13.46
CA LEU A 469 25.58 -6.86 -14.91
C LEU A 469 26.34 -8.10 -15.39
N ALA A 470 27.47 -8.46 -14.76
CA ALA A 470 28.22 -9.67 -15.09
C ALA A 470 27.39 -10.94 -14.80
N VAL A 471 26.66 -10.97 -13.67
CA VAL A 471 25.72 -12.05 -13.34
C VAL A 471 24.62 -12.15 -14.40
N ARG A 472 24.02 -11.02 -14.77
CA ARG A 472 22.96 -10.97 -15.79
C ARG A 472 23.46 -11.26 -17.20
N TRP A 473 24.71 -10.94 -17.51
CA TRP A 473 25.34 -11.26 -18.78
C TRP A 473 25.56 -12.77 -18.94
N ALA A 474 25.87 -13.46 -17.85
CA ALA A 474 26.02 -14.91 -17.86
C ALA A 474 24.68 -15.65 -17.94
N ASN A 475 23.65 -15.17 -17.24
CA ASN A 475 22.31 -15.77 -17.25
C ASN A 475 21.22 -14.75 -17.62
N PRO A 476 21.10 -14.27 -18.87
CA PRO A 476 20.09 -13.26 -19.25
C PRO A 476 18.64 -13.75 -19.32
N ASP A 477 18.37 -15.06 -19.24
CA ASP A 477 17.07 -15.66 -19.61
C ASP A 477 15.89 -15.12 -18.80
N LEU A 478 14.80 -14.83 -19.52
CA LEU A 478 13.52 -14.36 -18.96
C LEU A 478 12.50 -15.49 -18.73
N TRP A 479 12.94 -16.74 -18.82
CA TRP A 479 12.12 -17.91 -18.47
C TRP A 479 12.99 -19.07 -17.98
N HIS A 480 12.37 -19.95 -17.20
CA HIS A 480 12.94 -21.24 -16.82
C HIS A 480 11.81 -22.24 -16.45
N PRO A 481 11.92 -23.54 -16.79
CA PRO A 481 10.82 -24.52 -16.68
C PRO A 481 10.46 -24.90 -15.24
N ALA A 482 11.45 -25.04 -14.35
CA ALA A 482 11.22 -25.40 -12.94
C ALA A 482 11.25 -24.19 -12.00
N MET A 483 12.16 -23.24 -12.24
CA MET A 483 12.44 -22.08 -11.40
C MET A 483 12.29 -20.74 -12.16
N GLY A 484 11.34 -20.64 -13.09
CA GLY A 484 11.12 -19.44 -13.93
C GLY A 484 10.42 -18.28 -13.24
N GLY A 485 9.73 -18.55 -12.13
CA GLY A 485 9.12 -17.51 -11.30
C GLY A 485 8.08 -16.71 -12.06
N GLU A 486 8.02 -15.43 -11.75
CA GLU A 486 7.06 -14.48 -12.33
C GLU A 486 7.69 -13.58 -13.42
N LYS A 487 8.89 -13.92 -13.94
CA LYS A 487 9.56 -13.11 -14.98
C LYS A 487 8.71 -12.84 -16.22
N PRO A 488 7.97 -13.80 -16.79
CA PRO A 488 7.10 -13.50 -17.93
C PRO A 488 5.98 -12.55 -17.54
N MET A 489 5.47 -12.68 -16.31
CA MET A 489 4.48 -11.78 -15.76
C MET A 489 5.00 -10.35 -15.74
N ASP A 490 6.15 -10.15 -15.10
CA ASP A 490 6.81 -8.85 -15.01
C ASP A 490 7.20 -8.29 -16.40
N PHE A 491 7.62 -9.15 -17.32
CA PHE A 491 8.02 -8.76 -18.66
C PHE A 491 6.83 -8.32 -19.52
N ALA A 492 5.68 -8.99 -19.43
CA ALA A 492 4.47 -8.57 -20.12
C ALA A 492 3.96 -7.23 -19.60
N TYR A 493 3.94 -7.03 -18.27
CA TYR A 493 3.55 -5.76 -17.67
C TYR A 493 4.49 -4.64 -18.09
N LEU A 494 5.81 -4.88 -18.07
CA LEU A 494 6.78 -3.92 -18.57
C LEU A 494 6.52 -3.56 -20.03
N ASN A 495 6.28 -4.55 -20.90
CA ASN A 495 6.01 -4.33 -22.31
C ASN A 495 4.68 -3.59 -22.56
N ALA A 496 3.62 -3.90 -21.81
CA ALA A 496 2.34 -3.20 -21.87
C ALA A 496 2.48 -1.72 -21.46
N ILE A 497 3.24 -1.44 -20.40
CA ILE A 497 3.52 -0.06 -19.96
C ILE A 497 4.38 0.69 -20.99
N ILE A 498 5.39 0.04 -21.55
CA ILE A 498 6.24 0.62 -22.60
C ILE A 498 5.39 0.98 -23.82
N LYS A 499 4.47 0.12 -24.25
CA LYS A 499 3.61 0.38 -25.40
C LYS A 499 2.48 1.36 -25.12
N SER A 500 2.10 1.54 -23.85
CA SER A 500 1.02 2.45 -23.48
C SER A 500 1.33 3.90 -23.84
N THR A 501 0.32 4.62 -24.34
CA THR A 501 0.39 6.05 -24.69
C THR A 501 -0.18 6.94 -23.59
N THR A 502 -1.26 6.49 -22.95
CA THR A 502 -1.89 7.14 -21.79
C THR A 502 -1.93 6.20 -20.60
N PHE A 503 -2.23 6.73 -19.42
CA PHE A 503 -2.35 5.96 -18.18
C PHE A 503 -3.78 6.04 -17.61
N PRO A 504 -4.29 4.98 -16.95
CA PRO A 504 -3.62 3.73 -16.60
C PRO A 504 -3.25 2.88 -17.83
N PRO A 505 -2.19 2.06 -17.76
CA PRO A 505 -1.74 1.28 -18.90
C PRO A 505 -2.73 0.13 -19.15
N TYR A 506 -2.85 -0.33 -20.39
CA TYR A 506 -3.71 -1.47 -20.69
C TYR A 506 -3.18 -2.76 -20.04
N ASP A 507 -4.08 -3.70 -19.76
CA ASP A 507 -3.72 -5.02 -19.25
C ASP A 507 -3.34 -5.96 -20.42
N PRO A 508 -2.17 -6.62 -20.41
CA PRO A 508 -1.80 -7.56 -21.48
C PRO A 508 -2.63 -8.84 -21.51
N TRP A 509 -3.38 -9.17 -20.45
CA TRP A 509 -4.17 -10.40 -20.31
C TRP A 509 -5.64 -10.16 -19.98
N TYR A 510 -6.10 -8.91 -20.09
CA TYR A 510 -7.51 -8.58 -19.98
C TYR A 510 -7.85 -7.53 -21.03
N SER A 511 -8.15 -7.99 -22.25
CA SER A 511 -8.29 -7.11 -23.42
C SER A 511 -9.37 -6.05 -23.21
N GLY A 512 -9.02 -4.78 -23.47
CA GLY A 512 -9.91 -3.65 -23.19
C GLY A 512 -9.83 -3.15 -21.75
N GLY A 513 -9.25 -3.94 -20.84
CA GLY A 513 -8.95 -3.59 -19.47
C GLY A 513 -7.69 -2.75 -19.29
N TYR A 514 -7.56 -2.17 -18.10
CA TYR A 514 -6.33 -1.55 -17.62
C TYR A 514 -5.71 -2.37 -16.49
N LEU A 515 -4.39 -2.30 -16.38
CA LEU A 515 -3.61 -3.08 -15.42
C LEU A 515 -3.88 -2.62 -13.97
N ASN A 516 -4.65 -3.40 -13.22
CA ASN A 516 -4.94 -3.15 -11.81
C ASN A 516 -3.91 -3.82 -10.87
N TYR A 517 -2.64 -3.44 -11.03
CA TYR A 517 -1.53 -3.94 -10.22
C TYR A 517 -0.60 -2.80 -9.76
N TYR A 518 0.49 -3.11 -9.06
CA TYR A 518 1.54 -2.15 -8.65
C TYR A 518 2.34 -1.58 -9.83
N TYR A 519 1.67 -1.25 -10.95
CA TYR A 519 2.27 -0.95 -12.24
C TYR A 519 3.26 0.23 -12.17
N PHE A 520 3.07 1.16 -11.21
CA PHE A 520 3.96 2.32 -11.06
C PHE A 520 5.42 1.91 -10.82
N GLY A 521 5.67 0.76 -10.18
CA GLY A 521 7.04 0.26 -9.99
C GLY A 521 7.82 0.13 -11.31
N TRP A 522 7.17 -0.33 -12.37
CA TRP A 522 7.77 -0.50 -13.69
C TRP A 522 7.89 0.81 -14.48
N VAL A 523 7.11 1.85 -14.16
CA VAL A 523 7.07 3.07 -14.98
C VAL A 523 8.43 3.78 -15.08
N PRO A 524 9.20 3.97 -13.99
CA PRO A 524 10.57 4.49 -14.09
C PRO A 524 11.46 3.68 -15.03
N ILE A 525 11.31 2.35 -15.07
CA ILE A 525 12.11 1.46 -15.92
C ILE A 525 11.63 1.53 -17.37
N ALA A 526 10.31 1.47 -17.58
CA ALA A 526 9.68 1.60 -18.87
C ALA A 526 10.06 2.94 -19.53
N ALA A 527 10.10 4.03 -18.78
CA ALA A 527 10.53 5.34 -19.28
C ALA A 527 11.98 5.31 -19.79
N LEU A 528 12.90 4.67 -19.05
CA LEU A 528 14.30 4.53 -19.46
C LEU A 528 14.42 3.68 -20.74
N ILE A 529 13.72 2.54 -20.81
CA ILE A 529 13.74 1.63 -21.96
C ILE A 529 13.12 2.31 -23.19
N LYS A 530 11.94 2.92 -23.04
CA LYS A 530 11.23 3.61 -24.11
C LYS A 530 12.04 4.78 -24.66
N PHE A 531 12.63 5.61 -23.78
CA PHE A 531 13.46 6.75 -24.19
C PHE A 531 14.73 6.32 -24.93
N THR A 532 15.47 5.34 -24.40
CA THR A 532 16.74 4.88 -25.02
C THR A 532 16.53 4.06 -26.29
N GLY A 533 15.35 3.46 -26.46
CA GLY A 533 15.07 2.53 -27.55
C GLY A 533 15.89 1.26 -27.52
N ILE A 534 16.37 0.89 -26.33
CA ILE A 534 16.94 -0.42 -26.07
C ILE A 534 15.80 -1.43 -26.05
N ILE A 535 15.95 -2.57 -26.74
CA ILE A 535 14.96 -3.65 -26.75
C ILE A 535 14.65 -4.06 -25.31
N PRO A 536 13.37 -4.22 -24.93
CA PRO A 536 12.97 -4.55 -23.56
C PRO A 536 13.67 -5.78 -22.97
N ALA A 537 13.92 -6.84 -23.75
CA ALA A 537 14.63 -8.04 -23.28
C ALA A 537 16.07 -7.74 -22.78
N LYS A 538 16.75 -6.74 -23.38
CA LYS A 538 18.05 -6.22 -22.91
C LYS A 538 17.86 -5.22 -21.76
N GLY A 539 16.88 -4.34 -21.89
CA GLY A 539 16.54 -3.32 -20.90
C GLY A 539 16.18 -3.89 -19.53
N TYR A 540 15.50 -5.04 -19.48
CA TYR A 540 15.13 -5.75 -18.26
C TYR A 540 16.37 -6.12 -17.42
N ASN A 541 17.38 -6.71 -18.07
CA ASN A 541 18.64 -7.09 -17.42
C ASN A 541 19.46 -5.86 -16.96
N LEU A 542 19.45 -4.77 -17.73
CA LEU A 542 20.06 -3.49 -17.33
C LEU A 542 19.34 -2.84 -16.15
N ALA A 543 18.02 -2.94 -16.10
CA ALA A 543 17.21 -2.43 -15.01
C ALA A 543 17.54 -3.13 -13.68
N LEU A 544 17.63 -4.46 -13.68
CA LEU A 544 18.04 -5.24 -12.50
C LEU A 544 19.40 -4.80 -11.97
N ALA A 545 20.41 -4.66 -12.83
CA ALA A 545 21.73 -4.18 -12.44
C ALA A 545 21.70 -2.76 -11.87
N THR A 546 20.86 -1.88 -12.44
CA THR A 546 20.69 -0.50 -11.98
C THR A 546 20.02 -0.42 -10.61
N LEU A 547 18.94 -1.18 -10.41
CA LEU A 547 18.21 -1.24 -9.15
C LEU A 547 19.09 -1.81 -8.02
N PHE A 548 19.84 -2.87 -8.31
CA PHE A 548 20.82 -3.44 -7.38
C PHE A 548 21.87 -2.41 -6.95
N ALA A 549 22.46 -1.70 -7.91
CA ALA A 549 23.46 -0.67 -7.65
C ALA A 549 22.89 0.54 -6.89
N CYS A 550 21.65 0.93 -7.19
CA CYS A 550 20.91 1.96 -6.45
C CYS A 550 20.67 1.52 -4.99
N LEU A 551 20.25 0.27 -4.76
CA LEU A 551 20.01 -0.24 -3.42
C LEU A 551 21.30 -0.27 -2.60
N LEU A 552 22.40 -0.77 -3.18
CA LEU A 552 23.70 -0.87 -2.49
C LEU A 552 24.25 0.51 -2.14
N SER A 553 24.32 1.41 -3.12
CA SER A 553 24.85 2.77 -2.93
C SER A 553 23.98 3.60 -1.98
N GLY A 554 22.65 3.48 -2.08
CA GLY A 554 21.72 4.13 -1.16
C GLY A 554 21.86 3.62 0.27
N ALA A 555 21.89 2.30 0.47
CA ALA A 555 22.02 1.70 1.81
C ALA A 555 23.38 2.05 2.44
N ALA A 556 24.44 2.14 1.62
CA ALA A 556 25.75 2.57 2.08
C ALA A 556 25.75 4.05 2.52
N SER A 557 25.10 4.92 1.76
CA SER A 557 24.95 6.35 2.09
C SER A 557 24.15 6.57 3.38
N VAL A 558 23.04 5.86 3.56
CA VAL A 558 22.23 5.89 4.78
C VAL A 558 23.04 5.36 5.97
N THR A 559 23.71 4.22 5.83
CA THR A 559 24.54 3.65 6.91
C THR A 559 25.68 4.59 7.31
N ALA A 560 26.39 5.17 6.33
CA ALA A 560 27.45 6.16 6.61
C ALA A 560 26.91 7.40 7.35
N THR A 561 25.64 7.75 7.16
CA THR A 561 24.93 8.80 7.89
C THR A 561 24.67 8.43 9.35
N LEU A 562 24.46 7.15 9.67
CA LEU A 562 24.28 6.63 11.04
C LEU A 562 25.61 6.45 11.80
N VAL A 563 26.72 6.28 11.09
CA VAL A 563 28.05 6.12 11.70
C VAL A 563 28.55 7.47 12.25
N ARG A 564 29.16 7.42 13.44
CA ARG A 564 29.74 8.59 14.09
C ARG A 564 30.96 9.07 13.30
N GLY A 565 31.01 10.36 12.95
CA GLY A 565 32.17 10.96 12.30
C GLY A 565 33.31 11.22 13.28
N GLU A 566 34.55 11.01 12.83
CA GLU A 566 35.76 11.32 13.58
C GLU A 566 36.43 12.59 13.00
N PRO A 567 36.98 13.50 13.84
CA PRO A 567 37.55 14.76 13.37
C PRO A 567 38.65 14.61 12.31
N GLN A 568 39.41 13.50 12.38
CA GLN A 568 40.55 13.18 11.52
C GLN A 568 40.18 12.58 10.15
N GLU A 569 38.88 12.40 9.84
CA GLU A 569 38.44 11.77 8.59
C GLU A 569 38.53 12.69 7.35
N HIS A 570 38.74 13.99 7.54
CA HIS A 570 38.82 14.95 6.44
C HIS A 570 40.02 14.63 5.52
N GLY A 571 39.75 14.41 4.23
CA GLY A 571 40.78 14.20 3.20
C GLY A 571 41.19 12.75 2.93
N GLN A 572 40.62 11.76 3.64
CA GLN A 572 40.91 10.33 3.38
C GLN A 572 40.08 9.78 2.21
N TRP A 573 40.64 8.81 1.45
CA TRP A 573 39.91 8.09 0.38
C TRP A 573 38.89 7.09 0.92
N LEU A 574 39.22 6.43 2.03
CA LEU A 574 38.37 5.41 2.64
C LEU A 574 38.13 5.74 4.12
N PRO A 575 37.41 6.84 4.44
CA PRO A 575 37.13 7.22 5.81
C PRO A 575 36.31 6.14 6.51
N ARG A 576 36.37 6.09 7.85
CA ARG A 576 35.70 5.05 8.64
C ARG A 576 34.20 5.02 8.36
N ARG A 577 33.55 6.18 8.23
CA ARG A 577 32.12 6.25 7.83
C ARG A 577 31.83 5.56 6.50
N LEU A 578 32.71 5.69 5.51
CA LEU A 578 32.54 5.04 4.21
C LEU A 578 32.71 3.53 4.33
N ARG A 579 33.71 3.04 5.08
CA ARG A 579 33.94 1.59 5.28
C ARG A 579 32.72 0.90 5.89
N TRP A 580 32.19 1.47 6.97
CA TRP A 580 30.98 0.97 7.60
C TRP A 580 29.74 1.20 6.75
N GLY A 581 29.72 2.26 5.94
CA GLY A 581 28.72 2.48 4.89
C GLY A 581 28.71 1.33 3.88
N ILE A 582 29.85 1.03 3.26
CA ILE A 582 30.02 -0.09 2.32
C ILE A 582 29.61 -1.41 2.98
N LEU A 583 30.00 -1.67 4.23
CA LEU A 583 29.54 -2.86 4.94
C LEU A 583 28.01 -2.88 5.09
N GLY A 584 27.38 -1.76 5.41
CA GLY A 584 25.92 -1.65 5.46
C GLY A 584 25.25 -1.93 4.11
N GLY A 585 25.81 -1.38 3.02
CA GLY A 585 25.37 -1.70 1.66
C GLY A 585 25.47 -3.21 1.37
N LEU A 586 26.62 -3.83 1.65
CA LEU A 586 26.85 -5.26 1.44
C LEU A 586 25.96 -6.15 2.31
N LEU A 587 25.74 -5.79 3.58
CA LEU A 587 24.83 -6.52 4.47
C LEU A 587 23.37 -6.43 4.02
N VAL A 588 22.98 -5.34 3.37
CA VAL A 588 21.63 -5.20 2.80
C VAL A 588 21.53 -5.97 1.49
N THR A 589 22.49 -5.84 0.58
CA THR A 589 22.31 -6.27 -0.81
C THR A 589 22.99 -7.56 -1.20
N VAL A 590 24.06 -7.99 -0.50
CA VAL A 590 24.89 -9.14 -0.89
C VAL A 590 24.80 -10.29 0.12
N ALA A 591 24.71 -9.97 1.40
CA ALA A 591 24.57 -10.98 2.45
C ALA A 591 23.34 -11.88 2.21
N GLY A 592 23.51 -13.19 2.40
CA GLY A 592 22.40 -14.14 2.48
C GLY A 592 22.12 -14.57 3.92
N ASN A 593 21.26 -15.56 4.09
CA ASN A 593 21.01 -16.18 5.40
C ASN A 593 21.89 -17.43 5.58
N LEU A 594 21.61 -18.24 6.61
CA LEU A 594 22.36 -19.47 6.87
C LEU A 594 21.85 -20.68 6.05
N GLY A 595 21.03 -20.45 5.01
CA GLY A 595 20.46 -21.50 4.16
C GLY A 595 21.52 -22.39 3.51
N GLU A 596 22.64 -21.83 3.05
CA GLU A 596 23.73 -22.64 2.49
C GLU A 596 24.43 -23.51 3.53
N VAL A 597 24.56 -23.00 4.75
CA VAL A 597 25.13 -23.77 5.86
C VAL A 597 24.23 -24.96 6.17
N GLU A 598 22.91 -24.73 6.18
CA GLU A 598 21.92 -25.78 6.36
C GLU A 598 21.91 -26.79 5.20
N LEU A 599 22.00 -26.34 3.95
CA LEU A 599 22.05 -27.20 2.77
C LEU A 599 23.29 -28.11 2.81
N LEU A 600 24.47 -27.52 3.08
CA LEU A 600 25.72 -28.25 3.23
C LEU A 600 25.64 -29.25 4.39
N TRP A 601 25.09 -28.84 5.54
CA TRP A 601 24.90 -29.73 6.68
C TRP A 601 24.04 -30.95 6.32
N ARG A 602 22.87 -30.72 5.71
CA ARG A 602 21.96 -31.79 5.27
C ARG A 602 22.63 -32.72 4.26
N GLY A 603 23.37 -32.16 3.29
CA GLY A 603 24.10 -32.96 2.31
C GLY A 603 25.20 -33.82 2.93
N LEU A 604 25.94 -33.30 3.92
CA LEU A 604 26.96 -34.06 4.64
C LEU A 604 26.36 -35.20 5.47
N VAL A 605 25.24 -34.94 6.15
CA VAL A 605 24.49 -35.98 6.90
C VAL A 605 24.06 -37.10 5.95
N GLU A 606 23.45 -36.74 4.81
CA GLU A 606 22.98 -37.69 3.82
C GLU A 606 24.14 -38.48 3.18
N ALA A 607 25.24 -37.80 2.85
CA ALA A 607 26.45 -38.45 2.37
C ALA A 607 27.01 -39.46 3.38
N GLY A 608 26.98 -39.13 4.67
CA GLY A 608 27.40 -40.04 5.74
C GLY A 608 26.53 -41.30 5.84
N ARG A 609 25.21 -41.14 5.70
CA ARG A 609 24.24 -42.25 5.72
C ARG A 609 24.36 -43.20 4.54
N ARG A 610 24.85 -42.72 3.39
CA ARG A 610 25.14 -43.57 2.22
C ARG A 610 26.37 -44.46 2.41
N VAL A 611 27.31 -44.04 3.24
CA VAL A 611 28.61 -44.72 3.42
C VAL A 611 28.54 -45.76 4.54
N ALA A 612 27.67 -45.57 5.53
CA ALA A 612 27.48 -46.52 6.62
C ALA A 612 26.12 -46.33 7.31
N ASP A 613 25.64 -47.37 7.98
CA ASP A 613 24.40 -47.32 8.76
C ASP A 613 24.40 -46.17 9.79
N PRO A 614 23.21 -45.61 10.13
CA PRO A 614 23.08 -44.55 11.11
C PRO A 614 23.81 -44.90 12.41
N GLY A 615 24.79 -44.07 12.78
CA GLY A 615 25.65 -44.33 13.93
C GLY A 615 25.01 -43.88 15.25
N ALA A 616 25.46 -44.43 16.38
CA ALA A 616 24.99 -44.07 17.72
C ALA A 616 25.20 -42.58 18.10
N LEU A 617 26.04 -41.83 17.35
CA LEU A 617 26.35 -40.41 17.56
C LEU A 617 25.35 -39.45 16.88
N GLY A 618 24.26 -39.96 16.29
CA GLY A 618 23.21 -39.15 15.66
C GLY A 618 23.69 -38.34 14.44
N GLN A 619 22.97 -37.26 14.10
CA GLN A 619 23.24 -36.46 12.89
C GLN A 619 24.66 -35.87 12.85
N LEU A 620 25.24 -35.51 14.00
CA LEU A 620 26.61 -35.00 14.04
C LEU A 620 27.63 -36.08 13.62
N GLY A 621 27.43 -37.33 14.06
CA GLY A 621 28.24 -38.45 13.63
C GLY A 621 28.11 -38.73 12.13
N ASP A 622 26.89 -38.64 11.59
CA ASP A 622 26.62 -38.78 10.15
C ASP A 622 27.34 -37.69 9.35
N ALA A 623 27.23 -36.42 9.77
CA ALA A 623 27.87 -35.30 9.08
C ALA A 623 29.41 -35.41 9.06
N LEU A 624 30.02 -35.77 10.19
CA LEU A 624 31.48 -35.96 10.27
C LEU A 624 31.97 -37.12 9.40
N ARG A 625 31.22 -38.23 9.36
CA ARG A 625 31.49 -39.35 8.45
C ARG A 625 31.36 -38.94 7.00
N GLY A 626 30.28 -38.24 6.65
CA GLY A 626 30.08 -37.71 5.30
C GLY A 626 31.18 -36.76 4.86
N ALA A 627 31.64 -35.87 5.76
CA ALA A 627 32.78 -34.99 5.50
C ALA A 627 34.08 -35.78 5.27
N GLY A 628 34.34 -36.79 6.11
CA GLY A 628 35.49 -37.68 5.95
C GLY A 628 35.44 -38.48 4.64
N ALA A 629 34.27 -38.98 4.24
CA ALA A 629 34.06 -39.69 3.00
C ALA A 629 34.22 -38.77 1.77
N LEU A 630 33.71 -37.53 1.84
CA LEU A 630 33.87 -36.53 0.80
C LEU A 630 35.35 -36.18 0.58
N LEU A 631 36.11 -35.94 1.66
CA LEU A 631 37.54 -35.65 1.59
C LEU A 631 38.37 -36.82 1.03
N LYS A 632 37.92 -38.07 1.26
CA LYS A 632 38.55 -39.27 0.70
C LYS A 632 38.07 -39.61 -0.72
N GLY A 633 37.20 -38.78 -1.31
CA GLY A 633 36.63 -39.03 -2.64
C GLY A 633 35.68 -40.23 -2.71
N GLN A 634 35.17 -40.70 -1.57
CA GLN A 634 34.29 -41.87 -1.48
C GLN A 634 32.82 -41.54 -1.78
N THR A 635 32.45 -40.26 -1.78
CA THR A 635 31.09 -39.78 -2.05
C THR A 635 31.13 -38.34 -2.57
N THR A 636 30.03 -37.86 -3.13
CA THR A 636 29.85 -36.46 -3.59
C THR A 636 28.57 -35.87 -3.03
N LEU A 637 28.56 -34.54 -2.87
CA LEU A 637 27.35 -33.79 -2.54
C LEU A 637 26.53 -33.60 -3.83
N ALA A 638 25.64 -34.55 -4.11
CA ALA A 638 24.77 -34.52 -5.28
C ALA A 638 23.59 -33.53 -5.07
N PHE A 639 23.88 -32.23 -5.16
CA PHE A 639 22.85 -31.20 -5.12
C PHE A 639 22.40 -30.82 -6.53
N ARG A 640 21.09 -30.60 -6.70
CA ARG A 640 20.56 -30.00 -7.93
C ARG A 640 21.03 -28.52 -8.02
N PRO A 641 21.39 -28.00 -9.21
CA PRO A 641 21.88 -26.63 -9.37
C PRO A 641 20.98 -25.57 -8.71
N GLU A 642 19.67 -25.72 -8.83
CA GLU A 642 18.67 -24.81 -8.27
C GLU A 642 18.66 -24.76 -6.74
N TRP A 643 19.08 -25.81 -6.05
CA TRP A 643 19.04 -25.86 -4.59
C TRP A 643 19.98 -24.84 -3.95
N TRP A 644 21.11 -24.55 -4.61
CA TRP A 644 22.11 -23.57 -4.17
C TRP A 644 21.59 -22.14 -4.12
N TYR A 645 20.51 -21.80 -4.83
CA TYR A 645 19.94 -20.47 -4.78
C TYR A 645 18.51 -20.47 -4.24
N TRP A 646 17.73 -21.52 -4.49
CA TRP A 646 16.31 -21.60 -4.17
C TRP A 646 16.02 -21.82 -2.69
N ASN A 647 16.70 -22.76 -2.05
CA ASN A 647 16.32 -23.24 -0.71
C ASN A 647 16.50 -22.17 0.38
N ALA A 648 17.49 -21.30 0.24
CA ALA A 648 17.74 -20.21 1.18
C ALA A 648 16.54 -19.25 1.31
N SER A 649 15.70 -19.11 0.30
CA SER A 649 14.49 -18.26 0.36
C SER A 649 13.29 -18.91 1.05
N ARG A 650 13.39 -20.17 1.50
CA ARG A 650 12.29 -21.00 2.04
C ARG A 650 12.74 -21.81 3.25
N MET A 651 13.34 -21.13 4.22
CA MET A 651 13.84 -21.73 5.47
C MET A 651 12.76 -21.86 6.55
N MET A 652 11.62 -21.19 6.39
CA MET A 652 10.52 -21.23 7.36
C MET A 652 9.90 -22.62 7.44
N SER A 653 9.61 -23.10 8.65
CA SER A 653 9.16 -24.48 8.88
C SER A 653 7.83 -24.85 8.23
N HIS A 654 6.96 -23.89 7.91
CA HIS A 654 5.64 -24.14 7.30
C HIS A 654 5.59 -23.74 5.81
N GLY A 655 6.75 -23.56 5.18
CA GLY A 655 6.88 -23.31 3.75
C GLY A 655 6.66 -21.86 3.32
N GLU A 656 6.56 -20.91 4.27
CA GLU A 656 6.48 -19.49 3.93
C GLU A 656 7.77 -18.99 3.23
N ILE A 657 7.59 -18.11 2.25
CA ILE A 657 8.68 -17.49 1.50
C ILE A 657 9.32 -16.39 2.36
N ASN A 658 10.64 -16.47 2.52
CA ASN A 658 11.48 -15.54 3.26
C ASN A 658 12.66 -15.04 2.41
N GLU A 659 12.38 -14.38 1.29
CA GLU A 659 13.46 -13.81 0.47
C GLU A 659 14.24 -12.70 1.20
N PHE A 660 15.47 -12.51 0.71
CA PHE A 660 16.36 -11.41 1.08
C PHE A 660 16.86 -10.74 -0.21
N PRO A 661 17.34 -9.48 -0.16
CA PRO A 661 17.59 -8.71 -1.38
C PRO A 661 18.50 -9.41 -2.40
N PHE A 662 19.62 -10.03 -1.97
CA PHE A 662 20.51 -10.71 -2.92
C PHE A 662 19.81 -11.86 -3.67
N PHE A 663 18.95 -12.64 -2.99
CA PHE A 663 18.12 -13.67 -3.63
C PHE A 663 17.24 -13.03 -4.72
N SER A 664 16.47 -11.99 -4.42
CA SER A 664 15.51 -11.43 -5.38
C SER A 664 16.21 -10.87 -6.63
N TYR A 665 17.39 -10.25 -6.49
CA TYR A 665 18.17 -9.78 -7.63
C TYR A 665 18.87 -10.91 -8.40
N LEU A 666 19.35 -11.95 -7.70
CA LEU A 666 19.97 -13.11 -8.34
C LEU A 666 18.94 -13.95 -9.11
N TYR A 667 17.77 -14.15 -8.49
CA TYR A 667 16.63 -14.84 -9.07
C TYR A 667 16.10 -14.09 -10.29
N ALA A 668 16.11 -12.76 -10.23
CA ALA A 668 15.88 -11.82 -11.33
C ALA A 668 14.40 -11.69 -11.76
N ASP A 669 13.48 -11.79 -10.81
CA ASP A 669 12.08 -11.36 -11.00
C ASP A 669 12.03 -9.85 -10.78
N LEU A 670 11.75 -9.08 -11.83
CA LEU A 670 11.58 -7.63 -11.77
C LEU A 670 10.21 -7.25 -11.19
N HIS A 671 9.85 -7.92 -10.10
CA HIS A 671 8.57 -7.80 -9.46
C HIS A 671 8.47 -6.52 -8.63
N ALA A 672 7.24 -6.15 -8.26
CA ALA A 672 6.88 -4.97 -7.48
C ALA A 672 7.85 -4.67 -6.32
N HIS A 673 8.19 -5.68 -5.52
CA HIS A 673 9.05 -5.53 -4.35
C HIS A 673 10.52 -5.21 -4.70
N VAL A 674 11.08 -5.75 -5.79
CA VAL A 674 12.47 -5.50 -6.21
C VAL A 674 12.67 -4.04 -6.58
N MET A 675 11.73 -3.48 -7.33
CA MET A 675 11.75 -2.06 -7.72
C MET A 675 11.50 -1.13 -6.52
N ALA A 676 10.74 -1.60 -5.53
CA ALA A 676 10.43 -0.82 -4.33
C ALA A 676 11.60 -0.73 -3.33
N MET A 677 12.49 -1.73 -3.22
CA MET A 677 13.61 -1.70 -2.26
C MET A 677 14.48 -0.43 -2.33
N PRO A 678 15.00 0.02 -3.50
CA PRO A 678 15.79 1.25 -3.56
C PRO A 678 14.95 2.50 -3.23
N ILE A 679 13.66 2.52 -3.56
CA ILE A 679 12.74 3.61 -3.20
C ILE A 679 12.52 3.66 -1.68
N LEU A 680 12.36 2.50 -1.03
CA LEU A 680 12.26 2.41 0.42
C LEU A 680 13.55 2.93 1.09
N VAL A 681 14.73 2.58 0.58
CA VAL A 681 16.00 3.12 1.09
C VAL A 681 16.11 4.63 0.88
N LEU A 682 15.61 5.18 -0.23
CA LEU A 682 15.48 6.62 -0.43
C LEU A 682 14.58 7.26 0.65
N VAL A 683 13.41 6.68 0.94
CA VAL A 683 12.50 7.13 2.00
C VAL A 683 13.18 7.10 3.38
N ILE A 684 13.88 6.00 3.70
CA ILE A 684 14.63 5.86 4.95
C ILE A 684 15.74 6.92 5.05
N GLY A 685 16.47 7.16 3.96
CA GLY A 685 17.52 8.19 3.91
C GLY A 685 16.98 9.59 4.14
N LEU A 686 15.86 9.94 3.49
CA LEU A 686 15.17 11.22 3.68
C LEU A 686 14.67 11.38 5.13
N ALA A 687 14.11 10.32 5.72
CA ALA A 687 13.70 10.30 7.12
C ALA A 687 14.90 10.51 8.06
N CYS A 688 16.04 9.83 7.83
CA CYS A 688 17.26 10.04 8.59
C CYS A 688 17.75 11.49 8.56
N VAL A 689 17.73 12.13 7.39
CA VAL A 689 18.15 13.53 7.24
C VAL A 689 17.22 14.48 8.02
N LEU A 690 15.90 14.26 7.97
CA LEU A 690 14.91 15.01 8.75
C LEU A 690 15.08 14.82 10.26
N ALA A 691 15.40 13.60 10.71
CA ALA A 691 15.66 13.33 12.12
C ALA A 691 16.92 14.07 12.62
N LEU A 692 17.93 14.20 11.76
CA LEU A 692 19.18 14.90 12.05
C LEU A 692 19.05 16.43 12.00
N ALA A 693 17.82 16.99 11.95
CA ALA A 693 17.46 18.41 11.73
C ALA A 693 18.28 19.46 12.51
N HIS A 694 18.83 19.16 13.68
CA HIS A 694 19.60 20.14 14.45
C HIS A 694 20.59 19.44 15.39
N ASN A 695 21.87 19.32 15.01
CA ASN A 695 22.91 18.83 15.92
C ASN A 695 23.94 19.94 16.20
N PRO A 696 23.87 20.59 17.39
CA PRO A 696 24.79 21.67 17.77
C PRO A 696 26.26 21.25 17.82
N GLN A 697 26.55 19.95 17.91
CA GLN A 697 27.92 19.42 18.02
C GLN A 697 28.71 19.46 16.70
N ARG A 698 28.06 19.73 15.55
CA ARG A 698 28.73 19.85 14.24
C ARG A 698 29.04 21.31 13.87
N ARG A 699 29.80 22.02 14.71
CA ARG A 699 30.28 23.38 14.42
C ARG A 699 31.19 23.49 13.19
N SER A 700 31.93 22.44 12.84
CA SER A 700 32.81 22.44 11.65
C SER A 700 32.04 22.38 10.33
N GLU A 701 30.87 21.73 10.29
CA GLU A 701 30.00 21.63 9.10
C GLU A 701 28.98 22.79 9.01
N ALA A 702 28.90 23.65 10.02
CA ALA A 702 27.91 24.72 10.12
C ALA A 702 27.99 25.74 8.95
N ARG A 703 29.14 25.84 8.27
CA ARG A 703 29.35 26.75 7.13
C ARG A 703 28.68 26.32 5.82
N LEU A 704 28.29 25.04 5.70
CA LEU A 704 27.54 24.49 4.54
C LEU A 704 26.06 24.23 4.89
N GLN A 705 25.64 24.43 6.15
CA GLN A 705 24.29 24.12 6.58
C GLN A 705 23.30 25.20 6.11
N MET A 706 22.51 24.86 5.11
CA MET A 706 21.38 25.67 4.65
C MET A 706 20.14 25.37 5.50
N ASN A 707 20.01 26.06 6.62
CA ASN A 707 18.84 25.95 7.50
C ASN A 707 17.83 27.04 7.13
N GLY A 708 16.78 26.67 6.38
CA GLY A 708 15.70 27.57 6.00
C GLY A 708 14.39 26.82 5.81
N TRP A 709 13.28 27.54 5.82
CA TRP A 709 11.96 26.94 5.59
C TRP A 709 11.88 26.23 4.23
N GLY A 710 12.54 26.78 3.19
CA GLY A 710 12.61 26.16 1.87
C GLY A 710 13.28 24.79 1.85
N THR A 711 14.40 24.60 2.54
CA THR A 711 15.09 23.29 2.58
C THR A 711 14.27 22.23 3.31
N HIS A 712 13.62 22.62 4.41
CA HIS A 712 12.68 21.73 5.13
C HIS A 712 11.46 21.38 4.29
N ALA A 713 10.87 22.34 3.57
CA ALA A 713 9.76 22.10 2.65
C ALA A 713 10.15 21.12 1.52
N THR A 714 11.33 21.29 0.93
CA THR A 714 11.87 20.35 -0.06
C THR A 714 12.06 18.95 0.53
N GLN A 715 12.57 18.82 1.75
CA GLN A 715 12.71 17.51 2.41
C GLN A 715 11.36 16.81 2.63
N ILE A 716 10.34 17.56 3.05
CA ILE A 716 8.97 17.04 3.21
C ILE A 716 8.38 16.62 1.85
N LEU A 717 8.57 17.44 0.80
CA LEU A 717 8.11 17.12 -0.55
C LEU A 717 8.78 15.86 -1.09
N LEU A 718 10.10 15.75 -1.00
CA LEU A 718 10.87 14.58 -1.44
C LEU A 718 10.48 13.32 -0.66
N LEU A 719 10.30 13.44 0.66
CA LEU A 719 9.84 12.33 1.49
C LEU A 719 8.44 11.87 1.06
N SER A 720 7.53 12.82 0.78
CA SER A 720 6.16 12.52 0.34
C SER A 720 6.15 11.88 -1.05
N LEU A 721 6.98 12.38 -1.97
CA LEU A 721 7.17 11.81 -3.31
C LEU A 721 7.69 10.37 -3.23
N GLY A 722 8.77 10.14 -2.46
CA GLY A 722 9.34 8.80 -2.28
C GLY A 722 8.38 7.84 -1.57
N LEU A 723 7.64 8.30 -0.55
CA LEU A 723 6.67 7.47 0.16
C LEU A 723 5.47 7.11 -0.72
N GLY A 724 4.96 8.06 -1.52
CA GLY A 724 3.90 7.80 -2.50
C GLY A 724 4.36 6.83 -3.60
N ALA A 725 5.59 6.98 -4.10
CA ALA A 725 6.21 6.04 -5.03
C ALA A 725 6.30 4.63 -4.43
N SER A 726 6.78 4.52 -3.19
CA SER A 726 6.88 3.25 -2.48
C SER A 726 5.50 2.62 -2.32
N TRP A 727 4.46 3.39 -1.99
CA TRP A 727 3.08 2.89 -1.90
C TRP A 727 2.58 2.35 -3.24
N CYS A 728 2.80 3.07 -4.35
CA CYS A 728 2.33 2.63 -5.66
C CYS A 728 3.17 1.49 -6.26
N ALA A 729 4.44 1.35 -5.86
CA ALA A 729 5.33 0.28 -6.27
C ALA A 729 5.17 -0.99 -5.43
N ASN A 730 4.86 -0.85 -4.12
CA ASN A 730 4.62 -1.94 -3.20
C ASN A 730 3.87 -1.42 -1.95
N ALA A 731 2.55 -1.63 -1.89
CA ALA A 731 1.73 -1.06 -0.80
C ALA A 731 2.13 -1.52 0.62
N TRP A 732 2.83 -2.64 0.74
CA TRP A 732 3.36 -3.15 2.01
C TRP A 732 4.43 -2.25 2.64
N ASP A 733 5.05 -1.36 1.87
CA ASP A 733 6.05 -0.42 2.38
C ASP A 733 5.44 0.79 3.10
N LEU A 734 4.16 1.10 2.83
CA LEU A 734 3.51 2.29 3.37
C LEU A 734 3.48 2.33 4.91
N PRO A 735 3.06 1.26 5.64
CA PRO A 735 3.02 1.29 7.10
C PRO A 735 4.41 1.56 7.71
N THR A 736 5.44 0.90 7.19
CA THR A 736 6.82 1.05 7.67
C THR A 736 7.39 2.41 7.32
N GLY A 737 7.25 2.85 6.07
CA GLY A 737 7.72 4.16 5.60
C GLY A 737 7.08 5.31 6.35
N LEU A 738 5.76 5.27 6.57
CA LEU A 738 5.03 6.31 7.31
C LEU A 738 5.40 6.31 8.81
N ALA A 739 5.56 5.14 9.42
CA ALA A 739 5.99 5.04 10.82
C ALA A 739 7.41 5.61 11.01
N LEU A 740 8.35 5.25 10.14
CA LEU A 740 9.71 5.78 10.17
C LEU A 740 9.74 7.30 9.93
N ALA A 741 8.94 7.79 8.97
CA ALA A 741 8.77 9.22 8.73
C ALA A 741 8.23 9.96 9.95
N ALA A 742 7.18 9.44 10.59
CA ALA A 742 6.57 10.04 11.78
C ALA A 742 7.55 10.13 12.94
N VAL A 743 8.29 9.05 13.20
CA VAL A 743 9.32 9.03 14.24
C VAL A 743 10.47 9.98 13.91
N ALA A 744 10.92 10.02 12.65
CA ALA A 744 11.96 10.94 12.21
C ALA A 744 11.57 12.41 12.41
N LEU A 745 10.33 12.79 12.08
CA LEU A 745 9.81 14.14 12.30
C LEU A 745 9.74 14.49 13.80
N ALA A 746 9.33 13.53 14.63
CA ALA A 746 9.32 13.68 16.09
C ALA A 746 10.74 13.86 16.66
N LEU A 747 11.71 13.07 16.21
CA LEU A 747 13.12 13.21 16.57
C LEU A 747 13.70 14.55 16.10
N GLY A 748 13.38 14.97 14.89
CA GLY A 748 13.82 16.25 14.34
C GLY A 748 13.29 17.45 15.12
N SER A 749 12.02 17.42 15.60
CA SER A 749 11.45 18.44 16.48
C SER A 749 12.16 18.47 17.83
N ARG A 750 12.41 17.31 18.44
CA ARG A 750 13.17 17.23 19.70
C ARG A 750 14.60 17.75 19.56
N ALA A 751 15.29 17.43 18.46
CA ALA A 751 16.66 17.88 18.19
C ALA A 751 16.76 19.42 18.09
N ARG A 752 15.69 20.09 17.67
CA ARG A 752 15.58 21.57 17.67
C ARG A 752 15.36 22.18 19.07
N ASN A 753 15.52 21.39 20.14
CA ASN A 753 15.28 21.79 21.55
C ASN A 753 13.87 22.36 21.79
N GLU A 754 12.89 21.96 20.98
CA GLU A 754 11.49 22.29 21.24
C GLU A 754 11.03 21.49 22.46
N ALA A 755 10.62 22.18 23.53
CA ALA A 755 9.96 21.50 24.65
C ALA A 755 8.68 20.83 24.12
N TRP A 756 8.45 19.57 24.51
CA TRP A 756 7.21 18.85 24.18
C TRP A 756 6.02 19.56 24.80
N ASN A 757 5.42 20.48 24.04
CA ASN A 757 4.23 21.23 24.40
C ASN A 757 3.15 20.97 23.34
N THR A 758 1.94 21.49 23.59
CA THR A 758 0.79 21.32 22.68
C THR A 758 1.08 21.82 21.26
N ALA A 759 1.91 22.86 21.11
CA ALA A 759 2.25 23.41 19.80
C ALA A 759 3.26 22.54 19.03
N ALA A 760 4.26 21.96 19.72
CA ALA A 760 5.22 21.03 19.12
C ALA A 760 4.51 19.74 18.66
N LEU A 761 3.63 19.18 19.49
CA LEU A 761 2.81 18.02 19.13
C LEU A 761 1.89 18.33 17.93
N ALA A 762 1.22 19.48 17.93
CA ALA A 762 0.39 19.89 16.80
C ALA A 762 1.20 20.08 15.51
N ARG A 763 2.43 20.61 15.60
CA ARG A 763 3.32 20.79 14.44
C ARG A 763 3.78 19.45 13.87
N VAL A 764 4.23 18.53 14.72
CA VAL A 764 4.63 17.17 14.29
C VAL A 764 3.43 16.44 13.69
N GLY A 765 2.26 16.50 14.34
CA GLY A 765 1.02 15.92 13.83
C GLY A 765 0.62 16.51 12.48
N LEU A 766 0.74 17.82 12.30
CA LEU A 766 0.48 18.48 11.01
C LEU A 766 1.49 18.06 9.95
N GLN A 767 2.78 17.93 10.28
CA GLN A 767 3.79 17.46 9.33
C GLN A 767 3.54 16.01 8.89
N ILE A 768 3.16 15.12 9.83
CA ILE A 768 2.78 13.74 9.52
C ILE A 768 1.57 13.72 8.59
N LEU A 769 0.53 14.52 8.91
CA LEU A 769 -0.65 14.65 8.06
C LEU A 769 -0.28 15.20 6.68
N CYS A 770 0.56 16.22 6.59
CA CYS A 770 1.05 16.76 5.32
C CYS A 770 1.77 15.70 4.50
N VAL A 771 2.68 14.91 5.10
CA VAL A 771 3.38 13.82 4.40
C VAL A 771 2.38 12.78 3.87
N ALA A 772 1.44 12.34 4.70
CA ALA A 772 0.43 11.36 4.29
C ALA A 772 -0.50 11.87 3.18
N VAL A 773 -0.96 13.13 3.29
CA VAL A 773 -1.82 13.75 2.28
C VAL A 773 -1.06 13.97 0.98
N LEU A 774 0.16 14.52 1.02
CA LEU A 774 0.97 14.72 -0.17
C LEU A 774 1.34 13.40 -0.85
N ALA A 775 1.70 12.37 -0.08
CA ALA A 775 2.00 11.04 -0.63
C ALA A 775 0.81 10.45 -1.40
N ARG A 776 -0.43 10.72 -0.96
CA ARG A 776 -1.64 10.33 -1.70
C ARG A 776 -1.94 11.23 -2.90
N VAL A 777 -1.86 12.55 -2.71
CA VAL A 777 -2.25 13.55 -3.71
C VAL A 777 -1.31 13.54 -4.92
N LEU A 778 0.00 13.41 -4.69
CA LEU A 778 1.00 13.33 -5.76
C LEU A 778 0.79 12.12 -6.68
N TYR A 779 0.07 11.11 -6.21
CA TYR A 779 -0.26 9.87 -6.93
C TYR A 779 -1.78 9.69 -7.10
N ALA A 780 -2.54 10.80 -7.08
CA ALA A 780 -4.00 10.76 -7.23
C ALA A 780 -4.47 10.01 -8.50
N PRO A 781 -3.83 10.16 -9.68
CA PRO A 781 -4.22 9.38 -10.86
C PRO A 781 -4.10 7.86 -10.65
N PHE A 782 -3.03 7.39 -9.99
CA PHE A 782 -2.87 5.97 -9.67
C PHE A 782 -4.00 5.49 -8.76
N HIS A 783 -4.26 6.22 -7.67
CA HIS A 783 -5.29 5.85 -6.70
C HIS A 783 -6.73 5.99 -7.22
N ALA A 784 -6.95 6.71 -8.32
CA ALA A 784 -8.25 6.81 -8.98
C ALA A 784 -8.59 5.52 -9.75
N HIS A 785 -7.59 4.79 -10.22
CA HIS A 785 -7.75 3.57 -11.03
C HIS A 785 -7.34 2.28 -10.30
N TYR A 786 -6.67 2.37 -9.15
CA TYR A 786 -6.23 1.19 -8.39
C TYR A 786 -7.32 0.64 -7.46
N GLY A 787 -7.80 -0.57 -7.75
CA GLY A 787 -8.73 -1.34 -6.92
C GLY A 787 -7.99 -2.28 -5.96
N THR A 788 -8.17 -2.10 -4.65
CA THR A 788 -7.53 -2.92 -3.62
C THR A 788 -8.29 -4.24 -3.39
N ALA A 789 -7.65 -5.40 -3.65
CA ALA A 789 -8.23 -6.72 -3.38
C ALA A 789 -8.34 -7.03 -1.87
N TYR A 790 -7.38 -6.56 -1.06
CA TYR A 790 -7.32 -6.78 0.38
C TYR A 790 -7.55 -5.46 1.12
N THR A 791 -8.67 -5.35 1.85
CA THR A 791 -9.07 -4.11 2.55
C THR A 791 -9.15 -4.26 4.06
N SER A 792 -8.97 -5.48 4.59
CA SER A 792 -9.06 -5.77 6.02
C SER A 792 -7.90 -6.63 6.50
N VAL A 793 -7.53 -6.41 7.77
CA VAL A 793 -6.58 -7.24 8.52
C VAL A 793 -7.36 -8.21 9.42
N ALA A 794 -6.77 -9.37 9.68
CA ALA A 794 -7.27 -10.37 10.62
C ALA A 794 -6.14 -10.83 11.54
N LEU A 795 -6.49 -11.36 12.71
CA LEU A 795 -5.53 -12.03 13.58
C LEU A 795 -5.18 -13.40 13.01
N TRP A 796 -3.88 -13.71 12.94
CA TRP A 796 -3.40 -15.02 12.48
C TRP A 796 -3.73 -16.10 13.51
N LYS A 797 -4.32 -17.20 13.06
CA LYS A 797 -4.74 -18.34 13.90
C LYS A 797 -4.06 -19.67 13.54
N GLY A 798 -3.22 -19.68 12.51
CA GLY A 798 -2.45 -20.88 12.13
C GLY A 798 -1.16 -21.00 12.94
N GLU A 799 -0.32 -21.95 12.52
CA GLU A 799 0.96 -22.24 13.16
C GLU A 799 1.90 -21.02 13.14
N ARG A 800 2.72 -20.92 14.19
CA ARG A 800 3.63 -19.81 14.47
C ARG A 800 5.06 -20.21 14.18
N SER A 801 5.92 -19.24 13.92
CA SER A 801 7.32 -19.53 13.60
C SER A 801 8.07 -20.19 14.74
N ALA A 802 8.92 -21.15 14.39
CA ALA A 802 9.79 -21.82 15.33
C ALA A 802 11.01 -20.92 15.65
N PRO A 803 11.62 -21.05 16.84
CA PRO A 803 12.90 -20.38 17.14
C PRO A 803 14.01 -20.72 16.13
N GLY A 804 13.97 -21.93 15.54
CA GLY A 804 14.88 -22.34 14.48
C GLY A 804 14.81 -21.45 13.23
N ASP A 805 13.61 -21.00 12.85
CA ASP A 805 13.41 -20.10 11.70
C ASP A 805 14.11 -18.76 11.93
N LEU A 806 13.96 -18.19 13.13
CA LEU A 806 14.62 -16.92 13.51
C LEU A 806 16.14 -17.03 13.41
N ILE A 807 16.68 -18.16 13.87
CA ILE A 807 18.11 -18.43 13.89
C ILE A 807 18.63 -18.63 12.47
N GLY A 808 17.98 -19.48 11.66
CA GLY A 808 18.39 -19.74 10.29
C GLY A 808 18.41 -18.47 9.43
N ILE A 809 17.40 -17.62 9.58
CA ILE A 809 17.23 -16.43 8.75
C ILE A 809 18.06 -15.25 9.26
N TYR A 810 18.04 -14.97 10.57
CA TYR A 810 18.51 -13.67 11.10
C TYR A 810 19.66 -13.76 12.12
N LEU A 811 20.20 -14.95 12.45
CA LEU A 811 21.24 -15.08 13.48
C LEU A 811 22.43 -14.12 13.32
N PRO A 812 23.02 -13.91 12.13
CA PRO A 812 24.17 -13.01 12.01
C PRO A 812 23.82 -11.55 12.38
N PHE A 813 22.63 -11.08 12.03
CA PHE A 813 22.15 -9.75 12.45
C PHE A 813 21.82 -9.74 13.95
N LEU A 814 21.03 -10.70 14.42
CA LEU A 814 20.64 -10.78 15.83
C LEU A 814 21.86 -10.86 16.77
N PHE A 815 22.91 -11.59 16.40
CA PHE A 815 24.14 -11.66 17.17
C PHE A 815 24.74 -10.26 17.41
N VAL A 816 24.80 -9.42 16.38
CA VAL A 816 25.28 -8.04 16.45
C VAL A 816 24.30 -7.15 17.23
N LEU A 817 23.02 -7.20 16.88
CA LEU A 817 22.00 -6.32 17.42
C LEU A 817 21.73 -6.61 18.92
N VAL A 818 21.64 -7.88 19.32
CA VAL A 818 21.51 -8.29 20.72
C VAL A 818 22.74 -7.86 21.52
N THR A 819 23.95 -8.04 20.98
CA THR A 819 25.18 -7.55 21.65
C THR A 819 25.13 -6.03 21.85
N TYR A 820 24.67 -5.28 20.85
CA TYR A 820 24.51 -3.83 20.92
C TYR A 820 23.43 -3.40 21.94
N LEU A 821 22.27 -4.06 21.93
CA LEU A 821 21.18 -3.81 22.86
C LEU A 821 21.57 -4.14 24.30
N ALA A 822 22.29 -5.24 24.53
CA ALA A 822 22.82 -5.57 25.86
C ALA A 822 23.79 -4.47 26.36
N GLY A 823 24.64 -3.96 25.47
CA GLY A 823 25.57 -2.86 25.77
C GLY A 823 24.91 -1.50 26.00
N THR A 824 23.72 -1.26 25.44
CA THR A 824 22.99 0.02 25.50
C THR A 824 21.77 -0.04 26.42
N GLY A 825 20.72 -0.74 25.99
CA GLY A 825 19.46 -0.96 26.70
C GLY A 825 19.61 -1.83 27.94
N GLY A 826 20.38 -2.92 27.87
CA GLY A 826 20.66 -3.79 29.02
C GLY A 826 21.36 -3.06 30.16
N LYS A 827 22.37 -2.22 29.86
CA LYS A 827 23.00 -1.35 30.86
C LYS A 827 22.06 -0.24 31.37
N ALA A 828 21.13 0.25 30.56
CA ALA A 828 20.13 1.21 30.99
C ALA A 828 19.15 0.57 31.98
N LEU A 829 18.61 -0.61 31.64
CA LEU A 829 17.79 -1.44 32.53
C LEU A 829 18.54 -1.79 33.81
N ALA A 830 19.81 -2.18 33.75
CA ALA A 830 20.59 -2.53 34.94
C ALA A 830 20.86 -1.35 35.89
N ARG A 831 20.76 -0.10 35.40
CA ARG A 831 20.93 1.13 36.20
C ARG A 831 19.63 1.63 36.83
N THR A 832 18.51 1.00 36.51
CA THR A 832 17.22 1.36 37.08
C THR A 832 17.17 1.02 38.58
N PRO A 833 16.39 1.78 39.38
CA PRO A 833 16.28 1.53 40.81
C PRO A 833 15.77 0.12 41.18
N TRP A 834 14.93 -0.49 40.33
CA TRP A 834 14.38 -1.82 40.58
C TRP A 834 15.40 -2.94 40.34
N TRP A 835 16.19 -2.89 39.27
CA TRP A 835 17.20 -3.93 39.03
C TRP A 835 18.29 -3.86 40.09
N ARG A 836 18.68 -2.64 40.49
CA ARG A 836 19.55 -2.45 41.66
C ARG A 836 18.92 -3.01 42.93
N ALA A 837 17.64 -2.78 43.17
CA ALA A 837 16.93 -3.30 44.34
C ALA A 837 16.74 -4.84 44.30
N LEU A 838 16.53 -5.42 43.12
CA LEU A 838 16.42 -6.86 42.92
C LEU A 838 17.79 -7.53 43.06
N ALA A 839 18.83 -6.98 42.43
CA ALA A 839 20.22 -7.41 42.61
C ALA A 839 20.61 -7.32 44.09
N LEU A 840 20.35 -6.19 44.77
CA LEU A 840 20.55 -6.04 46.21
C LEU A 840 19.73 -7.04 47.04
N ARG A 841 18.51 -7.39 46.62
CA ARG A 841 17.68 -8.40 47.30
C ARG A 841 18.23 -9.81 47.14
N LEU A 842 18.70 -10.16 45.95
CA LEU A 842 19.29 -11.47 45.65
C LEU A 842 20.67 -11.62 46.29
N GLU A 843 21.44 -10.53 46.37
CA GLU A 843 22.80 -10.51 46.90
C GLU A 843 22.83 -10.39 48.44
N VAL A 844 21.85 -9.72 49.06
CA VAL A 844 21.80 -9.46 50.51
C VAL A 844 20.64 -10.20 51.18
N GLY A 845 20.41 -11.46 50.79
CA GLY A 845 19.20 -12.27 51.03
C GLY A 845 18.63 -12.37 52.46
N HIS A 846 19.12 -11.66 53.48
CA HIS A 846 18.66 -11.72 54.87
C HIS A 846 18.37 -10.35 55.54
N ARG A 847 18.38 -9.20 54.83
CA ARG A 847 18.11 -7.86 55.44
C ARG A 847 17.01 -7.04 54.76
N HIS A 848 15.80 -7.60 54.73
CA HIS A 848 14.63 -7.02 54.05
C HIS A 848 14.22 -5.61 54.53
N THR A 849 14.32 -5.31 55.83
CA THR A 849 13.87 -4.04 56.42
C THR A 849 14.79 -2.86 56.08
N ARG A 850 16.11 -3.05 56.12
CA ARG A 850 17.10 -2.00 55.80
C ARG A 850 17.09 -1.60 54.33
N ALA A 851 16.92 -2.57 53.43
CA ALA A 851 16.80 -2.31 51.99
C ALA A 851 15.52 -1.51 51.64
N TRP A 852 14.42 -1.76 52.36
CA TRP A 852 13.14 -1.07 52.15
C TRP A 852 13.16 0.39 52.63
N HIS A 853 13.82 0.67 53.75
CA HIS A 853 14.04 2.03 54.24
C HIS A 853 14.93 2.86 53.32
N LEU A 854 16.05 2.30 52.84
CA LEU A 854 16.94 2.97 51.89
C LEU A 854 16.25 3.29 50.56
N ARG A 855 15.35 2.42 50.09
CA ARG A 855 14.53 2.67 48.89
C ARG A 855 13.61 3.88 49.06
N ARG A 856 12.91 4.01 50.19
CA ARG A 856 12.03 5.16 50.46
C ARG A 856 12.81 6.47 50.61
N ALA A 857 14.02 6.42 51.17
CA ALA A 857 14.86 7.60 51.37
C ALA A 857 15.58 8.09 50.08
N LEU A 858 15.96 7.18 49.18
CA LEU A 858 16.83 7.49 48.03
C LEU A 858 16.11 7.58 46.68
N VAL A 859 14.88 7.09 46.56
CA VAL A 859 14.15 7.04 45.28
C VAL A 859 13.01 8.07 45.28
N HIS A 860 13.31 9.28 44.80
CA HIS A 860 12.30 10.27 44.40
C HIS A 860 11.86 10.01 42.96
N TYR A 861 10.54 9.89 42.72
CA TYR A 861 9.98 9.70 41.39
C TYR A 861 9.79 11.06 40.70
N PRO A 862 10.54 11.38 39.63
CA PRO A 862 10.60 12.75 39.11
C PRO A 862 9.37 13.17 38.28
N SER A 863 8.50 12.26 37.84
CA SER A 863 7.27 12.59 37.08
C SER A 863 6.25 11.45 37.01
N ILE A 864 4.99 11.76 36.68
CA ILE A 864 3.92 10.79 36.38
C ILE A 864 4.30 9.86 35.21
N LEU A 865 5.03 10.39 34.21
CA LEU A 865 5.49 9.62 33.05
C LEU A 865 6.40 8.46 33.47
N TYR A 866 7.21 8.65 34.52
CA TYR A 866 8.03 7.58 35.09
C TYR A 866 7.15 6.44 35.60
N GLY A 867 6.06 6.74 36.32
CA GLY A 867 5.10 5.74 36.81
C GLY A 867 4.41 4.97 35.67
N LEU A 868 3.97 5.69 34.62
CA LEU A 868 3.33 5.08 33.45
C LEU A 868 4.27 4.15 32.67
N VAL A 869 5.54 4.50 32.53
CA VAL A 869 6.56 3.63 31.91
C VAL A 869 6.72 2.32 32.69
N TRP A 870 6.61 2.34 34.03
CA TRP A 870 6.69 1.12 34.83
C TRP A 870 5.44 0.25 34.75
N VAL A 871 4.25 0.86 34.70
CA VAL A 871 3.01 0.10 34.42
C VAL A 871 3.13 -0.58 33.06
N ALA A 872 3.64 0.12 32.04
CA ALA A 872 3.87 -0.47 30.73
C ALA A 872 4.89 -1.61 30.75
N ILE A 873 5.99 -1.49 31.51
CA ILE A 873 6.96 -2.59 31.69
C ILE A 873 6.35 -3.77 32.45
N GLY A 874 5.52 -3.53 33.47
CA GLY A 874 4.82 -4.58 34.22
C GLY A 874 3.82 -5.34 33.36
N VAL A 875 3.05 -4.62 32.54
CA VAL A 875 2.17 -5.21 31.52
C VAL A 875 2.98 -6.01 30.49
N ALA A 876 4.11 -5.47 30.03
CA ALA A 876 5.00 -6.20 29.13
C ALA A 876 5.54 -7.50 29.75
N GLY A 877 5.92 -7.48 31.04
CA GLY A 877 6.33 -8.67 31.77
C GLY A 877 5.22 -9.73 31.89
N LEU A 878 3.97 -9.29 32.12
CA LEU A 878 2.81 -10.19 32.13
C LEU A 878 2.54 -10.78 30.74
N VAL A 879 2.60 -9.97 29.68
CA VAL A 879 2.46 -10.43 28.29
C VAL A 879 3.55 -11.45 27.96
N LEU A 880 4.80 -11.20 28.36
CA LEU A 880 5.90 -12.15 28.18
C LEU A 880 5.65 -13.48 28.89
N LEU A 881 5.13 -13.44 30.13
CA LEU A 881 4.78 -14.64 30.88
C LEU A 881 3.66 -15.41 30.18
N VAL A 882 2.61 -14.73 29.71
CA VAL A 882 1.50 -15.37 28.97
C VAL A 882 2.01 -16.03 27.69
N LEU A 883 2.82 -15.31 26.90
CA LEU A 883 3.42 -15.87 25.68
C LEU A 883 4.28 -17.11 25.99
N MET A 884 5.10 -17.07 27.04
CA MET A 884 5.90 -18.24 27.44
C MET A 884 5.04 -19.42 27.88
N LEU A 885 3.95 -19.18 28.62
CA LEU A 885 3.02 -20.21 29.08
C LEU A 885 2.22 -20.83 27.94
N GLU A 886 1.93 -20.06 26.88
CA GLU A 886 1.25 -20.54 25.67
C GLU A 886 2.20 -21.23 24.66
N GLY A 887 3.49 -21.38 24.99
CA GLY A 887 4.48 -21.98 24.10
C GLY A 887 5.02 -21.04 23.01
N GLU A 888 4.62 -19.77 23.02
CA GLU A 888 4.97 -18.70 22.07
C GLU A 888 6.38 -18.12 22.33
N SER A 889 7.37 -19.00 22.47
CA SER A 889 8.76 -18.66 22.80
C SER A 889 9.42 -17.69 21.79
N TYR A 890 9.04 -17.78 20.51
CA TYR A 890 9.46 -16.88 19.45
C TYR A 890 9.00 -15.43 19.72
N SER A 891 7.69 -15.24 19.93
CA SER A 891 7.09 -13.93 20.23
C SER A 891 7.64 -13.34 21.53
N ALA A 892 7.83 -14.18 22.56
CA ALA A 892 8.39 -13.74 23.83
C ALA A 892 9.84 -13.21 23.67
N ALA A 893 10.69 -13.89 22.91
CA ALA A 893 12.06 -13.44 22.66
C ALA A 893 12.11 -12.08 21.97
N LEU A 894 11.29 -11.86 20.93
CA LEU A 894 11.20 -10.58 20.23
C LEU A 894 10.68 -9.45 21.13
N ALA A 895 9.67 -9.73 21.96
CA ALA A 895 9.13 -8.76 22.90
C ALA A 895 10.17 -8.33 23.97
N ILE A 896 11.03 -9.23 24.46
CA ILE A 896 12.14 -8.87 25.35
C ILE A 896 13.09 -7.87 24.66
N LEU A 897 13.45 -8.13 23.39
CA LEU A 897 14.33 -7.25 22.64
C LEU A 897 13.69 -5.88 22.38
N LEU A 898 12.38 -5.82 22.13
CA LEU A 898 11.63 -4.56 22.02
C LEU A 898 11.65 -3.75 23.32
N VAL A 899 11.52 -4.41 24.47
CA VAL A 899 11.65 -3.76 25.78
C VAL A 899 13.06 -3.20 25.97
N MET A 900 14.11 -3.92 25.53
CA MET A 900 15.49 -3.42 25.58
C MET A 900 15.70 -2.19 24.67
N VAL A 901 15.10 -2.18 23.47
CA VAL A 901 15.10 -1.01 22.58
C VAL A 901 14.44 0.19 23.26
N ALA A 902 13.23 0.02 23.79
CA ALA A 902 12.49 1.07 24.46
C ALA A 902 13.27 1.63 25.67
N ALA A 903 13.86 0.76 26.48
CA ALA A 903 14.73 1.16 27.59
C ALA A 903 15.99 1.90 27.13
N GLY A 904 16.56 1.49 26.00
CA GLY A 904 17.64 2.20 25.32
C GLY A 904 17.23 3.64 24.98
N LEU A 905 16.12 3.81 24.27
CA LEU A 905 15.59 5.12 23.84
C LEU A 905 15.29 6.09 24.99
N LEU A 906 14.97 5.57 26.18
CA LEU A 906 14.71 6.38 27.39
C LEU A 906 15.97 6.96 28.05
N ARG A 907 17.18 6.60 27.59
CA ARG A 907 18.43 7.06 28.21
C ARG A 907 18.67 8.56 27.95
N SER A 908 18.90 9.33 29.02
CA SER A 908 18.90 10.80 29.03
C SER A 908 20.04 11.52 28.24
N ARG A 909 20.86 10.81 27.46
CA ARG A 909 22.00 11.39 26.71
C ARG A 909 22.36 10.63 25.42
N LEU A 910 21.39 10.04 24.72
CA LEU A 910 21.67 9.42 23.41
C LEU A 910 21.74 10.48 22.31
N GLY A 911 22.73 10.35 21.42
CA GLY A 911 22.75 11.12 20.18
C GLY A 911 21.66 10.64 19.22
N THR A 912 21.20 11.51 18.32
CA THR A 912 20.17 11.17 17.31
C THR A 912 20.55 9.96 16.44
N GLN A 913 21.84 9.79 16.13
CA GLN A 913 22.32 8.62 15.37
C GLN A 913 22.09 7.30 16.14
N GLU A 914 22.42 7.24 17.43
CA GLU A 914 22.15 6.05 18.26
C GLU A 914 20.65 5.79 18.40
N GLN A 915 19.83 6.85 18.48
CA GLN A 915 18.37 6.72 18.49
C GLN A 915 17.85 6.11 17.19
N LEU A 916 18.34 6.58 16.03
CA LEU A 916 17.98 6.02 14.73
C LEU A 916 18.38 4.55 14.60
N ILE A 917 19.56 4.16 15.10
CA ILE A 917 19.99 2.74 15.13
C ILE A 917 19.01 1.92 15.97
N LEU A 918 18.68 2.37 17.19
CA LEU A 918 17.70 1.68 18.04
C LEU A 918 16.32 1.61 17.40
N LEU A 919 15.91 2.63 16.65
CA LEU A 919 14.65 2.63 15.91
C LEU A 919 14.64 1.65 14.75
N PHE A 920 15.73 1.50 14.00
CA PHE A 920 15.81 0.50 12.94
C PHE A 920 15.74 -0.92 13.52
N ILE A 921 16.43 -1.15 14.65
CA ILE A 921 16.35 -2.42 15.39
C ILE A 921 14.91 -2.66 15.86
N GLY A 922 14.30 -1.68 16.52
CA GLY A 922 12.94 -1.76 17.05
C GLY A 922 11.88 -1.93 15.97
N ALA A 923 12.01 -1.22 14.84
CA ALA A 923 11.12 -1.36 13.70
C ALA A 923 11.21 -2.77 13.12
N GLY A 924 12.41 -3.31 12.88
CA GLY A 924 12.55 -4.70 12.43
C GLY A 924 11.95 -5.70 13.42
N LEU A 925 12.21 -5.56 14.73
CA LEU A 925 11.61 -6.43 15.75
C LEU A 925 10.08 -6.34 15.78
N ALA A 926 9.52 -5.14 15.62
CA ALA A 926 8.07 -4.92 15.59
C ALA A 926 7.43 -5.52 14.34
N LEU A 927 8.11 -5.45 13.18
CA LEU A 927 7.67 -6.09 11.95
C LEU A 927 7.71 -7.62 12.08
N THR A 928 8.83 -8.18 12.56
CA THR A 928 8.95 -9.63 12.81
C THR A 928 7.92 -10.13 13.82
N LEU A 929 7.61 -9.36 14.86
CA LEU A 929 6.52 -9.71 15.77
C LEU A 929 5.15 -9.53 15.10
N GLY A 930 4.96 -8.50 14.29
CA GLY A 930 3.69 -8.21 13.62
C GLY A 930 3.24 -9.32 12.67
N VAL A 931 4.17 -9.92 11.92
CA VAL A 931 3.86 -11.02 10.98
C VAL A 931 3.44 -12.32 11.67
N GLU A 932 3.74 -12.48 12.95
CA GLU A 932 3.25 -13.61 13.74
C GLU A 932 1.77 -13.46 14.10
N TRP A 933 1.24 -12.23 14.19
CA TRP A 933 -0.07 -11.99 14.78
C TRP A 933 -1.10 -11.39 13.82
N VAL A 934 -0.66 -10.70 12.76
CA VAL A 934 -1.54 -9.95 11.87
C VAL A 934 -1.34 -10.42 10.43
N VAL A 935 -2.42 -10.70 9.72
CA VAL A 935 -2.44 -11.05 8.29
C VAL A 935 -3.49 -10.26 7.55
N LEU A 936 -3.36 -10.15 6.22
CA LEU A 936 -4.42 -9.63 5.38
C LEU A 936 -5.50 -10.70 5.16
N GLN A 937 -6.77 -10.30 5.32
CA GLN A 937 -7.88 -11.22 5.11
C GLN A 937 -8.05 -11.52 3.61
N GLY A 938 -8.05 -12.81 3.26
CA GLY A 938 -8.15 -13.28 1.87
C GLY A 938 -6.81 -13.60 1.21
N ASP A 939 -5.70 -13.33 1.88
CA ASP A 939 -4.35 -13.69 1.45
C ASP A 939 -4.09 -15.20 1.61
N ILE A 940 -3.00 -15.71 0.99
CA ILE A 940 -2.56 -17.10 1.11
C ILE A 940 -1.91 -17.31 2.49
N GLY A 941 -2.73 -17.53 3.52
CA GLY A 941 -2.28 -17.67 4.90
C GLY A 941 -1.61 -16.40 5.40
N ARG A 942 -0.34 -16.49 5.81
CA ARG A 942 0.52 -15.35 6.15
C ARG A 942 1.65 -15.10 5.13
N MET A 943 1.62 -15.78 3.98
CA MET A 943 2.72 -15.83 3.00
C MET A 943 3.20 -14.45 2.57
N ASN A 944 2.33 -13.61 2.01
CA ASN A 944 2.75 -12.28 1.53
C ASN A 944 3.11 -11.35 2.69
N THR A 945 2.46 -11.51 3.84
CA THR A 945 2.79 -10.74 5.05
C THR A 945 4.23 -11.02 5.49
N VAL A 946 4.60 -12.30 5.64
CA VAL A 946 5.96 -12.72 6.01
C VAL A 946 6.96 -12.30 4.94
N PHE A 947 6.69 -12.61 3.68
CA PHE A 947 7.57 -12.33 2.55
C PHE A 947 7.93 -10.83 2.46
N LYS A 948 6.92 -9.96 2.35
CA LYS A 948 7.14 -8.53 2.10
C LYS A 948 7.79 -7.83 3.30
N PHE A 949 7.39 -8.15 4.53
CA PHE A 949 7.99 -7.53 5.71
C PHE A 949 9.39 -8.08 6.04
N SER A 950 9.70 -9.33 5.71
CA SER A 950 11.05 -9.89 5.90
C SER A 950 12.11 -9.13 5.12
N LEU A 951 11.81 -8.69 3.90
CA LEU A 951 12.69 -7.83 3.09
C LEU A 951 12.96 -6.48 3.79
N GLN A 952 11.93 -5.87 4.37
CA GLN A 952 12.07 -4.60 5.10
C GLN A 952 12.90 -4.79 6.38
N VAL A 953 12.68 -5.89 7.12
CA VAL A 953 13.48 -6.27 8.29
C VAL A 953 14.94 -6.42 7.88
N TRP A 954 15.23 -7.11 6.77
CA TRP A 954 16.59 -7.30 6.25
C TRP A 954 17.29 -5.96 5.95
N ILE A 955 16.60 -5.06 5.25
CA ILE A 955 17.12 -3.72 4.91
C ILE A 955 17.45 -2.93 6.19
N LEU A 956 16.52 -2.90 7.15
CA LEU A 956 16.69 -2.16 8.41
C LEU A 956 17.81 -2.75 9.27
N TRP A 957 17.84 -4.07 9.44
CA TRP A 957 18.82 -4.76 10.27
C TRP A 957 20.20 -4.83 9.63
N GLY A 958 20.31 -4.89 8.30
CA GLY A 958 21.58 -4.79 7.59
C GLY A 958 22.27 -3.44 7.85
N MET A 959 21.55 -2.33 7.66
CA MET A 959 22.05 -0.99 7.96
C MET A 959 22.33 -0.79 9.46
N ALA A 960 21.42 -1.24 10.32
CA ALA A 960 21.57 -1.11 11.78
C ALA A 960 22.74 -1.94 12.31
N SER A 961 23.02 -3.13 11.76
CA SER A 961 24.12 -3.99 12.19
C SER A 961 25.47 -3.40 11.86
N ALA A 962 25.66 -2.90 10.62
CA ALA A 962 26.89 -2.21 10.24
C ALA A 962 27.12 -0.94 11.08
N ALA A 963 26.06 -0.15 11.29
CA ALA A 963 26.13 1.00 12.16
C ALA A 963 26.47 0.59 13.60
N ALA A 964 25.76 -0.37 14.20
CA ALA A 964 26.00 -0.86 15.56
C ALA A 964 27.43 -1.38 15.77
N LEU A 965 27.97 -2.16 14.81
CA LEU A 965 29.37 -2.61 14.83
C LEU A 965 30.34 -1.43 14.87
N SER A 966 30.08 -0.38 14.09
CA SER A 966 30.91 0.84 14.12
C SER A 966 30.92 1.52 15.50
N TRP A 967 29.87 1.38 16.30
CA TRP A 967 29.81 1.92 17.66
C TRP A 967 30.44 0.98 18.69
N MET A 968 30.46 -0.33 18.42
CA MET A 968 31.02 -1.36 19.30
C MET A 968 32.53 -1.58 19.10
N LEU A 969 33.04 -1.35 17.89
CA LEU A 969 34.45 -1.53 17.51
C LEU A 969 35.13 -0.17 17.23
N PRO A 970 35.33 0.70 18.25
CA PRO A 970 35.89 2.03 18.06
C PRO A 970 37.34 1.98 17.56
N SER A 971 37.77 3.04 16.86
CA SER A 971 39.11 3.16 16.28
C SER A 971 40.24 3.16 17.32
N ASN A 972 39.94 3.56 18.56
CA ASN A 972 40.85 3.46 19.69
C ASN A 972 40.46 2.26 20.60
N PRO A 973 41.19 1.13 20.56
CA PRO A 973 40.86 -0.08 21.32
C PRO A 973 40.96 0.11 22.84
N SER A 974 41.72 1.11 23.31
CA SER A 974 41.96 1.36 24.74
C SER A 974 40.72 1.89 25.48
N ALA A 975 39.71 2.38 24.77
CA ALA A 975 38.63 3.18 25.36
C ALA A 975 37.47 2.37 25.98
N ARG A 976 37.34 1.05 25.74
CA ARG A 976 36.25 0.23 26.33
C ARG A 976 36.63 -1.25 26.51
N GLN A 977 36.61 -1.73 27.75
CA GLN A 977 36.57 -3.15 28.10
C GLN A 977 35.14 -3.69 27.87
N GLY A 978 34.97 -4.65 26.95
CA GLY A 978 33.66 -5.23 26.63
C GLY A 978 33.76 -6.58 25.92
N VAL A 979 32.64 -7.30 25.82
CA VAL A 979 32.57 -8.66 25.24
C VAL A 979 33.12 -8.74 23.81
N VAL A 980 32.99 -7.66 23.06
CA VAL A 980 33.44 -7.49 21.67
C VAL A 980 34.98 -7.56 21.51
N GLN A 981 35.74 -7.36 22.59
CA GLN A 981 37.21 -7.55 22.60
C GLN A 981 37.62 -9.01 22.84
N ARG A 982 36.70 -9.89 23.27
CA ARG A 982 37.00 -11.29 23.54
C ARG A 982 37.21 -12.03 22.21
N ARG A 983 38.24 -12.88 22.15
CA ARG A 983 38.58 -13.67 20.95
C ARG A 983 37.39 -14.49 20.45
N TRP A 984 36.70 -15.21 21.35
CA TRP A 984 35.54 -16.04 21.01
C TRP A 984 34.41 -15.26 20.31
N TRP A 985 34.15 -14.01 20.72
CA TRP A 985 33.09 -13.19 20.12
C TRP A 985 33.46 -12.79 18.69
N ARG A 986 34.71 -12.42 18.47
CA ARG A 986 35.24 -12.09 17.14
C ARG A 986 35.27 -13.32 16.24
N THR A 987 35.67 -14.48 16.77
CA THR A 987 35.62 -15.75 16.05
C THR A 987 34.18 -16.09 15.66
N ALA A 988 33.21 -15.96 16.57
CA ALA A 988 31.80 -16.17 16.25
C ALA A 988 31.30 -15.20 15.18
N LEU A 989 31.64 -13.90 15.27
CA LEU A 989 31.30 -12.92 14.24
C LEU A 989 31.86 -13.31 12.86
N VAL A 990 33.12 -13.75 12.81
CA VAL A 990 33.76 -14.18 11.55
C VAL A 990 33.09 -15.43 10.99
N LEU A 991 32.79 -16.43 11.82
CA LEU A 991 32.09 -17.64 11.38
C LEU A 991 30.68 -17.32 10.84
N LEU A 992 29.94 -16.45 11.53
CA LEU A 992 28.64 -15.98 11.07
C LEU A 992 28.73 -15.18 9.78
N ALA A 993 29.75 -14.33 9.63
CA ALA A 993 30.00 -13.62 8.38
C ALA A 993 30.33 -14.59 7.23
N VAL A 994 31.16 -15.60 7.47
CA VAL A 994 31.45 -16.65 6.47
C VAL A 994 30.18 -17.41 6.09
N GLY A 995 29.35 -17.80 7.05
CA GLY A 995 28.07 -18.48 6.77
C GLY A 995 27.04 -17.59 6.06
N MET A 996 27.07 -16.28 6.30
CA MET A 996 26.20 -15.30 5.63
C MET A 996 26.64 -15.01 4.20
N PHE A 997 27.95 -14.93 3.95
CA PHE A 997 28.53 -14.67 2.63
C PHE A 997 28.79 -15.94 1.81
N SER A 998 28.53 -17.14 2.35
CA SER A 998 28.57 -18.36 1.55
C SER A 998 27.47 -18.39 0.48
N TYR A 999 26.29 -17.82 0.77
CA TYR A 999 25.19 -17.72 -0.20
C TYR A 999 25.61 -17.03 -1.51
N PRO A 1000 26.07 -15.76 -1.53
CA PRO A 1000 26.48 -15.14 -2.78
C PRO A 1000 27.65 -15.87 -3.47
N LEU A 1001 28.50 -16.58 -2.74
CA LEU A 1001 29.62 -17.31 -3.32
C LEU A 1001 29.20 -18.64 -3.99
N LEU A 1002 28.20 -19.33 -3.44
CA LEU A 1002 27.75 -20.65 -3.92
C LEU A 1002 26.52 -20.54 -4.84
N ALA A 1003 25.58 -19.66 -4.51
CA ALA A 1003 24.35 -19.43 -5.27
C ALA A 1003 24.63 -18.76 -6.62
N THR A 1004 25.57 -17.81 -6.68
CA THR A 1004 25.81 -17.02 -7.90
C THR A 1004 26.33 -17.88 -9.05
N PRO A 1005 27.40 -18.69 -8.89
CA PRO A 1005 27.85 -19.57 -9.97
C PRO A 1005 26.77 -20.59 -10.36
N ALA A 1006 26.04 -21.13 -9.38
CA ALA A 1006 24.96 -22.07 -9.65
C ALA A 1006 23.87 -21.43 -10.52
N LYS A 1007 23.45 -20.19 -10.21
CA LYS A 1007 22.45 -19.48 -11.01
C LYS A 1007 22.97 -19.04 -12.37
N MET A 1008 24.23 -18.62 -12.47
CA MET A 1008 24.85 -18.24 -13.74
C MET A 1008 24.85 -19.40 -14.75
N ASN A 1009 25.02 -20.64 -14.26
CA ASN A 1009 25.04 -21.85 -15.07
C ASN A 1009 23.65 -22.48 -15.30
N ASP A 1010 22.62 -22.02 -14.60
CA ASP A 1010 21.25 -22.55 -14.69
C ASP A 1010 20.45 -21.85 -15.81
N ARG A 1011 20.79 -22.23 -17.05
CA ARG A 1011 20.29 -21.66 -18.31
C ARG A 1011 19.16 -22.51 -18.90
N MET A 1012 18.26 -21.90 -19.65
CA MET A 1012 17.23 -22.65 -20.39
C MET A 1012 17.83 -23.52 -21.50
N ALA A 1013 18.84 -23.00 -22.19
CA ALA A 1013 19.68 -23.74 -23.13
C ALA A 1013 21.15 -23.43 -22.82
N GLN A 1014 21.93 -24.46 -22.52
CA GLN A 1014 23.36 -24.30 -22.16
C GLN A 1014 24.19 -23.70 -23.31
N GLU A 1015 23.78 -23.97 -24.55
CA GLU A 1015 24.45 -23.45 -25.75
C GLU A 1015 24.06 -22.00 -26.09
N ALA A 1016 23.04 -21.45 -25.42
CA ALA A 1016 22.59 -20.09 -25.71
C ALA A 1016 23.68 -19.05 -25.35
N PRO A 1017 23.94 -18.08 -26.24
CA PRO A 1017 25.05 -17.15 -26.07
C PRO A 1017 24.90 -16.31 -24.80
N HIS A 1018 26.02 -16.03 -24.15
CA HIS A 1018 26.09 -15.02 -23.10
C HIS A 1018 25.87 -13.63 -23.70
N GLY A 1019 25.16 -12.77 -22.98
CA GLY A 1019 24.71 -11.49 -23.50
C GLY A 1019 23.66 -10.86 -22.61
N LEU A 1020 23.02 -9.81 -23.09
CA LEU A 1020 21.92 -9.15 -22.36
C LEU A 1020 20.54 -9.49 -22.90
N ASP A 1021 20.45 -10.12 -24.08
CA ASP A 1021 19.18 -10.45 -24.71
C ASP A 1021 18.55 -11.64 -24.00
N GLY A 1022 17.58 -11.35 -23.13
CA GLY A 1022 16.89 -12.36 -22.35
C GLY A 1022 15.92 -13.25 -23.13
N SER A 1023 15.74 -13.01 -24.43
CA SER A 1023 14.97 -13.87 -25.34
C SER A 1023 15.83 -14.78 -26.20
N ALA A 1024 17.16 -14.63 -26.19
CA ALA A 1024 18.07 -15.35 -27.08
C ALA A 1024 18.06 -16.87 -26.88
N TYR A 1025 17.68 -17.36 -25.69
CA TYR A 1025 17.55 -18.80 -25.44
C TYR A 1025 16.46 -19.45 -26.29
N MET A 1026 15.44 -18.70 -26.70
CA MET A 1026 14.30 -19.26 -27.43
C MET A 1026 14.71 -19.83 -28.78
N ASP A 1027 15.78 -19.32 -29.39
CA ASP A 1027 16.28 -19.80 -30.68
C ASP A 1027 16.91 -21.21 -30.62
N LEU A 1028 17.21 -21.71 -29.40
CA LEU A 1028 17.96 -22.96 -29.19
C LEU A 1028 17.29 -23.91 -28.19
N ALA A 1029 16.29 -23.44 -27.43
CA ALA A 1029 15.68 -24.21 -26.36
C ALA A 1029 14.56 -25.11 -26.87
N THR A 1030 14.52 -26.34 -26.38
CA THR A 1030 13.32 -27.18 -26.42
C THR A 1030 12.65 -27.18 -25.04
N TYR A 1031 11.32 -27.21 -25.02
CA TYR A 1031 10.52 -27.25 -23.81
C TYR A 1031 9.58 -28.45 -23.83
N HIS A 1032 9.69 -29.32 -22.83
CA HIS A 1032 8.75 -30.41 -22.65
C HIS A 1032 7.54 -29.94 -21.84
N ASP A 1033 6.37 -30.04 -22.45
CA ASP A 1033 5.11 -29.79 -21.79
C ASP A 1033 4.18 -31.01 -21.91
N ARG A 1034 3.93 -31.66 -20.77
CA ARG A 1034 3.29 -33.00 -20.72
C ARG A 1034 4.08 -33.99 -21.59
N ASP A 1035 3.43 -34.60 -22.58
CA ASP A 1035 4.01 -35.60 -23.47
C ASP A 1035 4.46 -35.03 -24.84
N ARG A 1036 4.64 -33.70 -24.92
CA ARG A 1036 5.07 -33.04 -26.16
C ARG A 1036 6.33 -32.21 -25.92
N GLU A 1037 7.26 -32.33 -26.85
CA GLU A 1037 8.41 -31.44 -26.96
C GLU A 1037 8.07 -30.29 -27.89
N LEU A 1038 8.37 -29.06 -27.46
CA LEU A 1038 8.14 -27.84 -28.21
C LEU A 1038 9.49 -27.20 -28.54
N ASP A 1039 9.76 -27.01 -29.84
CA ASP A 1039 10.88 -26.19 -30.30
C ASP A 1039 10.50 -24.71 -30.19
N LEU A 1040 11.17 -23.98 -29.30
CA LEU A 1040 10.88 -22.57 -29.05
C LEU A 1040 11.38 -21.64 -30.17
N GLY A 1041 12.21 -22.14 -31.11
CA GLY A 1041 12.70 -21.36 -32.24
C GLY A 1041 11.57 -20.95 -33.19
N HIS A 1042 10.53 -21.79 -33.31
CA HIS A 1042 9.31 -21.46 -34.04
C HIS A 1042 8.53 -20.31 -33.39
N ASP A 1043 8.40 -20.34 -32.06
CA ASP A 1043 7.78 -19.26 -31.30
C ASP A 1043 8.59 -17.96 -31.44
N ALA A 1044 9.93 -18.05 -31.36
CA ALA A 1044 10.82 -16.90 -31.51
C ALA A 1044 10.66 -16.23 -32.89
N ALA A 1045 10.59 -17.03 -33.97
CA ALA A 1045 10.34 -16.51 -35.31
C ALA A 1045 8.98 -15.82 -35.43
N ALA A 1046 7.91 -16.42 -34.91
CA ALA A 1046 6.56 -15.84 -34.92
C ALA A 1046 6.48 -14.54 -34.11
N ILE A 1047 7.07 -14.50 -32.92
CA ILE A 1047 7.13 -13.32 -32.06
C ILE A 1047 7.89 -12.18 -32.73
N ARG A 1048 9.04 -12.47 -33.36
CA ARG A 1048 9.81 -11.47 -34.11
C ARG A 1048 9.00 -10.90 -35.28
N TRP A 1049 8.32 -11.76 -36.03
CA TRP A 1049 7.46 -11.33 -37.13
C TRP A 1049 6.34 -10.39 -36.63
N LEU A 1050 5.67 -10.74 -35.53
CA LEU A 1050 4.62 -9.89 -34.94
C LEU A 1050 5.17 -8.53 -34.49
N GLN A 1051 6.35 -8.50 -33.85
CA GLN A 1051 7.01 -7.25 -33.46
C GLN A 1051 7.38 -6.37 -34.67
N GLU A 1052 7.70 -6.98 -35.81
CA GLU A 1052 8.10 -6.24 -37.02
C GLU A 1052 6.91 -5.69 -37.80
N HIS A 1053 5.79 -6.43 -37.85
CA HIS A 1053 4.71 -6.18 -38.81
C HIS A 1053 3.40 -5.69 -38.17
N VAL A 1054 3.16 -5.95 -36.88
CA VAL A 1054 1.90 -5.54 -36.24
C VAL A 1054 2.01 -4.11 -35.71
N ALA A 1055 1.16 -3.23 -36.24
CA ALA A 1055 1.01 -1.86 -35.78
C ALA A 1055 0.00 -1.75 -34.63
N GLY A 1056 0.26 -0.85 -33.68
CA GLY A 1056 -0.62 -0.58 -32.55
C GLY A 1056 -0.66 -1.73 -31.55
N SER A 1057 -1.80 -1.86 -30.86
CA SER A 1057 -2.06 -2.90 -29.86
C SER A 1057 -3.38 -3.63 -30.16
N PRO A 1058 -3.52 -4.28 -31.33
CA PRO A 1058 -4.67 -5.13 -31.61
C PRO A 1058 -4.73 -6.30 -30.62
N VAL A 1059 -5.95 -6.81 -30.42
CA VAL A 1059 -6.17 -7.97 -29.55
C VAL A 1059 -5.76 -9.23 -30.29
N ILE A 1060 -4.96 -10.07 -29.64
CA ILE A 1060 -4.60 -11.40 -30.12
C ILE A 1060 -5.37 -12.47 -29.34
N VAL A 1061 -5.55 -13.63 -29.96
CA VAL A 1061 -6.07 -14.82 -29.29
C VAL A 1061 -4.93 -15.83 -29.21
N GLU A 1062 -4.55 -16.21 -28.00
CA GLU A 1062 -3.56 -17.24 -27.74
C GLU A 1062 -4.05 -18.23 -26.68
N ALA A 1063 -3.39 -19.38 -26.58
CA ALA A 1063 -3.78 -20.42 -25.65
C ALA A 1063 -3.57 -19.98 -24.18
N ASN A 1064 -4.59 -20.15 -23.35
CA ASN A 1064 -4.49 -20.02 -21.90
C ASN A 1064 -4.03 -21.36 -21.30
N THR A 1065 -3.00 -21.32 -20.45
CA THR A 1065 -2.48 -22.49 -19.74
C THR A 1065 -2.51 -22.24 -18.23
N PRO A 1066 -2.50 -23.30 -17.40
CA PRO A 1066 -2.23 -23.13 -15.97
C PRO A 1066 -0.96 -22.30 -15.71
N LEU A 1067 -0.91 -21.61 -14.58
CA LEU A 1067 0.22 -20.80 -14.15
C LEU A 1067 1.55 -21.57 -14.25
N TYR A 1068 2.63 -20.85 -14.57
CA TYR A 1068 4.00 -21.37 -14.67
C TYR A 1068 4.23 -22.41 -15.78
N ARG A 1069 3.37 -22.45 -16.81
CA ARG A 1069 3.60 -23.19 -18.07
C ARG A 1069 3.83 -22.22 -19.23
N TRP A 1070 4.27 -22.76 -20.37
CA TRP A 1070 4.60 -21.97 -21.57
C TRP A 1070 3.35 -21.47 -22.36
N GLY A 1071 2.44 -20.78 -21.66
CA GLY A 1071 1.28 -20.07 -22.22
C GLY A 1071 1.43 -18.56 -22.13
N GLY A 1072 0.56 -17.80 -22.81
CA GLY A 1072 0.64 -16.32 -22.83
C GLY A 1072 1.90 -15.76 -23.50
N ARG A 1073 2.71 -16.60 -24.14
CA ARG A 1073 4.07 -16.26 -24.61
C ARG A 1073 4.10 -15.17 -25.67
N VAL A 1074 3.04 -15.01 -26.46
CA VAL A 1074 2.97 -13.96 -27.48
C VAL A 1074 2.72 -12.63 -26.81
N SER A 1075 1.71 -12.51 -25.93
CA SER A 1075 1.46 -11.27 -25.16
C SER A 1075 2.64 -10.89 -24.28
N VAL A 1076 3.30 -11.86 -23.62
CA VAL A 1076 4.52 -11.65 -22.82
C VAL A 1076 5.59 -10.91 -23.62
N ASN A 1077 5.91 -11.40 -24.83
CA ASN A 1077 7.06 -10.92 -25.58
C ASN A 1077 6.74 -9.74 -26.52
N THR A 1078 5.47 -9.53 -26.88
CA THR A 1078 5.06 -8.45 -27.81
C THR A 1078 4.37 -7.29 -27.10
N GLY A 1079 3.89 -7.50 -25.88
CA GLY A 1079 3.00 -6.57 -25.19
C GLY A 1079 1.63 -6.41 -25.86
N LEU A 1080 1.26 -7.26 -26.84
CA LEU A 1080 -0.07 -7.24 -27.43
C LEU A 1080 -1.10 -7.79 -26.43
N PRO A 1081 -2.27 -7.15 -26.26
CA PRO A 1081 -3.29 -7.63 -25.33
C PRO A 1081 -3.91 -8.94 -25.82
N SER A 1082 -4.02 -9.92 -24.93
CA SER A 1082 -4.78 -11.15 -25.11
C SER A 1082 -6.15 -11.06 -24.44
N VAL A 1083 -7.11 -11.88 -24.88
CA VAL A 1083 -8.48 -11.95 -24.31
C VAL A 1083 -8.43 -12.30 -22.82
N ILE A 1084 -7.71 -13.38 -22.48
CA ILE A 1084 -7.47 -13.83 -21.11
C ILE A 1084 -6.11 -14.54 -21.05
N GLY A 1085 -5.35 -14.34 -19.97
CA GLY A 1085 -4.01 -14.92 -19.84
C GLY A 1085 -3.61 -15.29 -18.42
N TRP A 1086 -2.37 -14.93 -18.05
CA TRP A 1086 -1.66 -15.37 -16.83
C TRP A 1086 -2.42 -15.03 -15.54
#